data_AF-A0A9P6LBS6-F1
#
_entry.id   AF-A0A9P6LBS6-F1
#
_cell.length_a   1.000
_cell.length_b   1.000
_cell.length_c   1.000
_cell.angle_alpha   90.00
_cell.angle_beta   90.00
_cell.angle_gamma   90.00
#
_symmetry.space_group_name_H-M   'P 1'
#
loop_
_entity.id
_entity.type
_entity.pdbx_description
1 polymer ?
#
loop_
_entity_poly.entity_id
_entity_poly.type
_entity_poly.pdbx_seq_one_letter_code
_entity_poly.pdbx_strand_id
1 'polypeptide(L)'
;MRVRLSSLNLLSTWLWLPLTFAMWPFPPKRFKGNALLGAGSLGLDTDGRVVALGDFNGDQFLDMVSVGSDQQTLTIHLWDHERFIYRTSTVLKHNQLIVNVVPGDFTQSGRLDLLVMSQSPSSNGQLDLSLYRAADGGGLETTPISLPPSSESQPIPFDSTGDLRIDLLGISPSPHDQESFSVWKNVWNASQPNSIVYELTRTTMEGLQCKPSNPHSHAVVDLDGDCLADVILICDDGNTGGKVFQIWINQKDSGFKLQQSGKLPAGTQSISFADVDRDGTIDMVFATCSSVSRSTGLGNDCYVNIAYNKQLPLCASTTSPRFRNDRRICRAPEELCIGDPNFTFDLSEGPGNNAFVRVSIEELVPTPGGSTPQLLVLDTTYDPPLPVPLKIGDLNLDGFVDIVPIIATQPPGGRSKLAKTPKILGSVACRKGVAGCGPDGKGRRGWSVLGRDNNILEEFLDARGVVLVDIDEDGTLDILVQRTGEQGQGNVMFVQNNFYYDAFFLKAIVLNGGCPSGWCSTANGSRFHPFGVSYSGATYKYTVLDTTGKRAAAAVAQLPQTAYQSLLTPYSFIGLGRTNNYIENFFVGSTKHHDEHFINMEGVVPNSKVVIVPPADDSQRTEWRKELYLRPGEWIPLVTLTVVIATVLLASIVLVLHLNEKREDERERRKVSHHINFDAL
;
A
#
# COMPACT_ATOMS: atom_id res chain seq x y z
N MET A 1 -19.51 -69.03 -56.28
CA MET A 1 -18.74 -69.58 -55.15
C MET A 1 -18.60 -68.45 -54.12
N ARG A 2 -19.49 -68.30 -53.12
CA ARG A 2 -19.31 -68.62 -51.66
C ARG A 2 -17.87 -68.35 -51.15
N VAL A 3 -17.53 -67.77 -49.98
CA VAL A 3 -18.18 -67.29 -48.73
C VAL A 3 -17.07 -66.64 -47.82
N ARG A 4 -17.44 -65.65 -47.00
CA ARG A 4 -17.00 -65.16 -45.65
C ARG A 4 -15.60 -65.42 -44.99
N LEU A 5 -15.15 -64.35 -44.30
CA LEU A 5 -14.65 -64.13 -42.90
C LEU A 5 -13.51 -64.94 -42.21
N SER A 6 -12.68 -64.16 -41.48
CA SER A 6 -12.12 -64.35 -40.11
C SER A 6 -10.98 -65.38 -39.95
N SER A 7 -9.92 -65.21 -39.13
CA SER A 7 -9.59 -64.28 -38.03
C SER A 7 -8.20 -64.65 -37.45
N LEU A 8 -7.65 -63.75 -36.62
CA LEU A 8 -6.84 -63.98 -35.40
C LEU A 8 -5.29 -63.92 -35.46
N ASN A 9 -4.80 -63.04 -34.56
CA ASN A 9 -3.60 -63.12 -33.72
C ASN A 9 -2.27 -62.56 -34.25
N LEU A 10 -1.98 -61.31 -33.85
CA LEU A 10 -0.72 -60.93 -33.20
C LEU A 10 -0.89 -59.55 -32.53
N LEU A 11 -1.31 -59.59 -31.26
CA LEU A 11 -1.55 -58.44 -30.40
C LEU A 11 -1.02 -58.85 -29.00
N SER A 12 0.27 -58.61 -28.71
CA SER A 12 0.80 -58.75 -27.34
C SER A 12 2.23 -58.20 -27.16
N THR A 13 2.48 -56.90 -27.41
CA THR A 13 3.69 -56.20 -26.89
C THR A 13 3.46 -54.69 -26.68
N TRP A 14 2.30 -54.28 -26.15
CA TRP A 14 2.03 -52.87 -25.76
C TRP A 14 1.25 -52.77 -24.43
N LEU A 15 1.61 -53.59 -23.46
CA LEU A 15 1.18 -53.44 -22.07
C LEU A 15 2.46 -53.43 -21.24
N TRP A 16 2.73 -52.32 -20.55
CA TRP A 16 3.72 -52.04 -19.49
C TRP A 16 4.30 -50.61 -19.68
N LEU A 17 3.42 -49.63 -19.92
CA LEU A 17 3.70 -48.24 -19.53
C LEU A 17 2.97 -48.02 -18.20
N PRO A 18 3.63 -47.55 -17.14
CA PRO A 18 2.94 -47.24 -15.90
C PRO A 18 1.98 -46.07 -16.20
N LEU A 19 0.68 -46.38 -16.14
CA LEU A 19 -0.33 -45.36 -15.84
C LEU A 19 0.06 -44.71 -14.51
N THR A 20 0.05 -43.38 -14.48
CA THR A 20 0.25 -42.45 -13.34
C THR A 20 1.59 -41.72 -13.30
N PHE A 21 1.79 -40.82 -14.28
CA PHE A 21 2.06 -39.43 -13.92
C PHE A 21 1.05 -38.59 -14.68
N ALA A 22 0.14 -37.95 -13.96
CA ALA A 22 -0.59 -36.84 -14.52
C ALA A 22 0.47 -35.83 -14.97
N MET A 23 0.69 -35.68 -16.28
CA MET A 23 1.36 -34.51 -16.84
C MET A 23 0.42 -33.32 -16.65
N TRP A 24 0.21 -32.93 -15.41
CA TRP A 24 -0.41 -31.67 -15.08
C TRP A 24 0.75 -30.69 -14.88
N PRO A 25 1.06 -29.83 -15.86
CA PRO A 25 2.25 -28.99 -15.82
C PRO A 25 2.12 -27.83 -14.82
N PHE A 26 0.99 -27.72 -14.12
CA PHE A 26 0.75 -26.64 -13.16
C PHE A 26 0.87 -27.16 -11.73
N PRO A 27 1.67 -26.53 -10.86
CA PRO A 27 1.65 -26.87 -9.45
C PRO A 27 0.22 -26.70 -8.90
N PRO A 28 -0.23 -27.58 -7.98
CA PRO A 28 -1.53 -27.39 -7.34
C PRO A 28 -1.57 -26.04 -6.61
N LYS A 29 -2.72 -25.35 -6.64
CA LYS A 29 -2.89 -24.11 -5.88
C LYS A 29 -2.56 -24.34 -4.40
N ARG A 30 -1.73 -23.44 -3.85
CA ARG A 30 -1.26 -23.46 -2.46
C ARG A 30 -2.42 -23.34 -1.48
N PHE A 31 -3.32 -22.39 -1.75
CA PHE A 31 -4.55 -22.19 -0.99
C PHE A 31 -5.77 -22.64 -1.78
N LYS A 32 -6.72 -23.26 -1.10
CA LYS A 32 -7.97 -23.76 -1.67
C LYS A 32 -9.14 -23.30 -0.82
N GLY A 33 -10.22 -22.89 -1.47
CA GLY A 33 -11.45 -22.44 -0.81
C GLY A 33 -11.57 -20.91 -0.79
N ASN A 34 -12.81 -20.42 -0.85
CA ASN A 34 -13.13 -19.01 -0.90
C ASN A 34 -13.33 -18.45 0.52
N ALA A 35 -12.23 -18.11 1.20
CA ALA A 35 -12.22 -17.70 2.61
C ALA A 35 -10.93 -16.96 2.97
N LEU A 36 -10.90 -16.36 4.17
CA LEU A 36 -9.64 -16.00 4.83
C LEU A 36 -8.97 -17.26 5.36
N LEU A 37 -7.69 -17.47 5.04
CA LEU A 37 -6.97 -18.70 5.32
C LEU A 37 -5.67 -18.42 6.07
N GLY A 38 -5.37 -19.24 7.08
CA GLY A 38 -4.11 -19.12 7.82
C GLY A 38 -2.93 -19.57 6.97
N ALA A 39 -1.94 -18.70 6.81
CA ALA A 39 -0.71 -18.97 6.09
C ALA A 39 0.49 -19.27 7.02
N GLY A 40 0.30 -19.17 8.35
CA GLY A 40 1.38 -19.40 9.33
C GLY A 40 2.34 -18.22 9.45
N SER A 41 3.54 -18.44 10.00
CA SER A 41 4.58 -17.39 10.10
C SER A 41 5.33 -17.16 8.79
N LEU A 42 5.17 -18.04 7.79
CA LEU A 42 5.90 -18.01 6.52
C LEU A 42 7.43 -17.91 6.69
N GLY A 43 7.99 -18.55 7.71
CA GLY A 43 9.43 -18.52 8.00
C GLY A 43 9.92 -17.24 8.69
N LEU A 44 9.01 -16.33 9.05
CA LEU A 44 9.33 -15.13 9.81
C LEU A 44 9.46 -15.46 11.32
N ASP A 45 10.58 -16.09 11.67
CA ASP A 45 10.88 -16.51 13.03
C ASP A 45 11.50 -15.35 13.84
N THR A 46 10.66 -14.40 14.25
CA THR A 46 11.04 -13.30 15.15
C THR A 46 10.42 -13.47 16.53
N ASP A 47 11.22 -13.23 17.58
CA ASP A 47 10.78 -13.13 18.97
C ASP A 47 10.25 -11.73 19.33
N GLY A 48 10.42 -10.77 18.42
CA GLY A 48 10.00 -9.40 18.54
C GLY A 48 8.88 -9.07 17.57
N ARG A 49 9.03 -8.00 16.78
CA ARG A 49 7.97 -7.44 15.95
C ARG A 49 8.48 -6.98 14.59
N VAL A 50 7.59 -6.90 13.59
CA VAL A 50 7.89 -6.25 12.31
C VAL A 50 7.75 -4.74 12.51
N VAL A 51 8.77 -4.00 12.08
CA VAL A 51 8.88 -2.54 12.29
C VAL A 51 8.91 -1.75 10.99
N ALA A 52 9.32 -2.36 9.87
CA ALA A 52 9.34 -1.71 8.57
C ALA A 52 9.18 -2.70 7.42
N LEU A 53 8.80 -2.17 6.25
CA LEU A 53 8.62 -2.89 4.99
C LEU A 53 9.39 -2.18 3.88
N GLY A 54 9.91 -2.92 2.90
CA GLY A 54 10.70 -2.38 1.79
C GLY A 54 10.97 -3.44 0.73
N ASP A 55 11.72 -3.08 -0.32
CA ASP A 55 12.32 -4.04 -1.27
C ASP A 55 13.84 -3.80 -1.19
N PHE A 56 14.53 -4.60 -0.38
CA PHE A 56 15.93 -4.37 -0.01
C PHE A 56 16.88 -4.94 -1.07
N ASN A 57 16.48 -6.00 -1.76
CA ASN A 57 17.32 -6.65 -2.77
C ASN A 57 17.03 -6.19 -4.22
N GLY A 58 15.97 -5.40 -4.44
CA GLY A 58 15.57 -4.84 -5.73
C GLY A 58 14.83 -5.83 -6.62
N ASP A 59 14.17 -6.84 -6.05
CA ASP A 59 13.50 -7.91 -6.81
C ASP A 59 12.00 -7.68 -7.02
N GLN A 60 11.49 -6.51 -6.61
CA GLN A 60 10.10 -6.08 -6.69
C GLN A 60 9.15 -6.69 -5.66
N PHE A 61 9.62 -7.59 -4.79
CA PHE A 61 8.82 -8.18 -3.73
C PHE A 61 8.95 -7.42 -2.41
N LEU A 62 7.96 -7.63 -1.54
CA LEU A 62 7.91 -6.97 -0.24
C LEU A 62 8.72 -7.75 0.80
N ASP A 63 9.85 -7.17 1.20
CA ASP A 63 10.70 -7.61 2.29
C ASP A 63 10.32 -6.94 3.61
N MET A 64 10.83 -7.49 4.72
CA MET A 64 10.47 -7.04 6.07
C MET A 64 11.70 -6.79 6.95
N VAL A 65 11.59 -5.81 7.83
CA VAL A 65 12.53 -5.59 8.93
C VAL A 65 11.84 -5.90 10.25
N SER A 66 12.46 -6.75 11.07
CA SER A 66 12.02 -7.02 12.44
C SER A 66 13.01 -6.50 13.46
N VAL A 67 12.50 -6.06 14.61
CA VAL A 67 13.28 -5.78 15.82
C VAL A 67 12.93 -6.84 16.86
N GLY A 68 13.95 -7.48 17.43
CA GLY A 68 13.83 -8.53 18.45
C GLY A 68 13.27 -8.03 19.78
N SER A 69 12.97 -8.97 20.69
CA SER A 69 12.42 -8.63 22.01
C SER A 69 13.36 -7.80 22.89
N ASP A 70 14.66 -7.83 22.59
CA ASP A 70 15.69 -6.98 23.23
C ASP A 70 15.65 -5.52 22.78
N GLN A 71 14.82 -5.18 21.78
CA GLN A 71 14.74 -3.86 21.13
C GLN A 71 16.08 -3.35 20.58
N GLN A 72 17.02 -4.24 20.27
CA GLN A 72 18.35 -3.90 19.78
C GLN A 72 18.73 -4.70 18.54
N THR A 73 18.23 -5.93 18.43
CA THR A 73 18.55 -6.83 17.33
C THR A 73 17.63 -6.54 16.14
N LEU A 74 18.20 -6.00 15.07
CA LEU A 74 17.57 -5.75 13.78
C LEU A 74 17.81 -6.94 12.84
N THR A 75 16.76 -7.40 12.17
CA THR A 75 16.87 -8.47 11.18
C THR A 75 16.12 -8.08 9.91
N ILE A 76 16.81 -8.16 8.77
CA ILE A 76 16.20 -8.07 7.43
C ILE A 76 15.80 -9.46 6.97
N HIS A 77 14.55 -9.58 6.51
CA HIS A 77 13.96 -10.79 5.97
C HIS A 77 13.58 -10.55 4.52
N LEU A 78 14.18 -11.31 3.61
CA LEU A 78 13.89 -11.24 2.17
C LEU A 78 12.80 -12.24 1.81
N TRP A 79 11.85 -11.83 0.97
CA TRP A 79 10.79 -12.71 0.49
C TRP A 79 11.29 -13.64 -0.63
N ASP A 80 11.26 -14.95 -0.40
CA ASP A 80 11.45 -15.93 -1.48
C ASP A 80 10.08 -16.32 -2.05
N HIS A 81 9.68 -15.68 -3.15
CA HIS A 81 8.38 -15.90 -3.79
C HIS A 81 8.17 -17.34 -4.28
N GLU A 82 9.21 -18.01 -4.79
CA GLU A 82 9.10 -19.40 -5.29
C GLU A 82 8.82 -20.39 -4.15
N ARG A 83 9.55 -20.24 -3.03
CA ARG A 83 9.38 -21.10 -1.85
C ARG A 83 8.26 -20.62 -0.92
N PHE A 84 7.83 -19.36 -1.07
CA PHE A 84 6.80 -18.69 -0.29
C PHE A 84 7.14 -18.64 1.20
N ILE A 85 8.37 -18.23 1.48
CA ILE A 85 8.89 -18.07 2.83
C ILE A 85 9.80 -16.86 2.88
N TYR A 86 9.82 -16.19 4.02
CA TYR A 86 10.85 -15.22 4.35
C TYR A 86 12.16 -15.93 4.70
N ARG A 87 13.28 -15.29 4.33
CA ARG A 87 14.62 -15.71 4.69
C ARG A 87 15.38 -14.58 5.33
N THR A 88 16.03 -14.88 6.45
CA THR A 88 16.97 -13.96 7.08
C THR A 88 18.12 -13.63 6.13
N SER A 89 18.31 -12.35 5.83
CA SER A 89 19.45 -11.80 5.08
C SER A 89 20.53 -11.30 6.03
N THR A 90 20.20 -10.32 6.85
CA THR A 90 21.17 -9.59 7.68
C THR A 90 20.64 -9.48 9.10
N VAL A 91 21.50 -9.75 10.08
CA VAL A 91 21.23 -9.56 11.52
C VAL A 91 22.25 -8.60 12.07
N LEU A 92 21.79 -7.51 12.69
CA LEU A 92 22.61 -6.45 13.26
C LEU A 92 22.14 -6.18 14.68
N LYS A 93 23.08 -5.88 15.58
CA LYS A 93 22.76 -5.43 16.93
C LYS A 93 23.08 -3.95 17.06
N HIS A 94 22.06 -3.14 17.28
CA HIS A 94 22.21 -1.72 17.59
C HIS A 94 22.60 -1.54 19.07
N ASN A 95 23.37 -0.49 19.37
CA ASN A 95 23.93 -0.30 20.71
C ASN A 95 22.89 0.21 21.72
N GLN A 96 21.89 0.97 21.26
CA GLN A 96 20.83 1.57 22.04
C GLN A 96 19.49 0.88 21.79
N LEU A 97 18.50 1.10 22.65
CA LEU A 97 17.13 0.63 22.43
C LEU A 97 16.52 1.37 21.23
N ILE A 98 16.19 0.63 20.19
CA ILE A 98 15.58 1.12 18.96
C ILE A 98 14.14 1.52 19.29
N VAL A 99 13.71 2.69 18.84
CA VAL A 99 12.31 3.13 18.97
C VAL A 99 11.56 3.10 17.64
N ASN A 100 12.26 3.33 16.52
CA ASN A 100 11.67 3.26 15.18
C ASN A 100 12.74 2.97 14.11
N VAL A 101 12.31 2.44 12.98
CA VAL A 101 13.15 2.15 11.81
C VAL A 101 12.42 2.61 10.57
N VAL A 102 13.09 3.42 9.74
CA VAL A 102 12.52 3.97 8.51
C VAL A 102 13.43 3.60 7.34
N PRO A 103 12.99 2.72 6.42
CA PRO A 103 13.69 2.45 5.17
C PRO A 103 13.57 3.63 4.21
N GLY A 104 14.64 3.89 3.47
CA GLY A 104 14.66 4.91 2.42
C GLY A 104 16.03 4.97 1.76
N ASP A 105 16.10 5.43 0.53
CA ASP A 105 17.37 5.64 -0.17
C ASP A 105 17.94 7.02 0.18
N PHE A 106 18.39 7.15 1.43
CA PHE A 106 18.93 8.39 2.00
C PHE A 106 20.26 8.79 1.34
N THR A 107 21.01 7.81 0.82
CA THR A 107 22.28 8.01 0.13
C THR A 107 22.17 8.16 -1.39
N GLN A 108 20.95 8.09 -1.95
CA GLN A 108 20.70 8.18 -3.41
C GLN A 108 21.51 7.15 -4.21
N SER A 109 21.66 5.95 -3.65
CA SER A 109 22.39 4.82 -4.22
C SER A 109 21.52 3.93 -5.11
N GLY A 110 20.19 4.13 -5.08
CA GLY A 110 19.21 3.23 -5.70
C GLY A 110 18.93 1.96 -4.89
N ARG A 111 19.38 1.91 -3.63
CA ARG A 111 19.09 0.83 -2.68
C ARG A 111 18.54 1.41 -1.38
N LEU A 112 17.80 0.60 -0.62
CA LEU A 112 17.23 1.03 0.66
C LEU A 112 18.27 1.00 1.78
N ASP A 113 18.59 2.18 2.30
CA ASP A 113 19.26 2.37 3.59
C ASP A 113 18.23 2.26 4.74
N LEU A 114 18.71 2.15 5.99
CA LEU A 114 17.86 2.18 7.18
C LEU A 114 18.22 3.34 8.10
N LEU A 115 17.28 4.26 8.30
CA LEU A 115 17.31 5.23 9.38
C LEU A 115 16.79 4.56 10.66
N VAL A 116 17.68 4.39 11.64
CA VAL A 116 17.37 3.85 12.96
C VAL A 116 17.31 5.00 13.96
N MET A 117 16.18 5.10 14.65
CA MET A 117 15.96 6.03 15.76
C MET A 117 16.06 5.24 17.06
N SER A 118 16.85 5.71 18.02
CA SER A 118 17.07 5.02 19.29
C SER A 118 17.09 5.96 20.49
N GLN A 119 16.83 5.41 21.68
CA GLN A 119 16.85 6.17 22.92
C GLN A 119 18.27 6.69 23.20
N SER A 120 18.41 7.99 23.44
CA SER A 120 19.72 8.56 23.76
C SER A 120 20.15 8.16 25.18
N PRO A 121 21.32 7.54 25.36
CA PRO A 121 21.83 7.18 26.69
C PRO A 121 22.37 8.42 27.44
N SER A 122 22.64 9.49 26.71
CA SER A 122 23.36 10.67 27.19
C SER A 122 22.44 11.81 27.66
N SER A 123 21.22 11.86 27.12
CA SER A 123 20.27 12.95 27.35
C SER A 123 18.84 12.42 27.40
N ASN A 124 18.17 12.59 28.55
CA ASN A 124 16.72 12.37 28.63
C ASN A 124 16.01 13.35 27.70
N GLY A 125 14.97 12.91 26.98
CA GLY A 125 14.25 13.79 26.06
C GLY A 125 14.80 13.83 24.63
N GLN A 126 15.74 12.97 24.26
CA GLN A 126 16.36 12.96 22.93
C GLN A 126 16.41 11.58 22.28
N LEU A 127 16.37 11.58 20.94
CA LEU A 127 16.58 10.41 20.11
C LEU A 127 17.90 10.54 19.35
N ASP A 128 18.73 9.50 19.46
CA ASP A 128 19.90 9.33 18.61
C ASP A 128 19.42 8.83 17.24
N LEU A 129 19.96 9.44 16.17
CA LEU A 129 19.66 9.08 14.79
C LEU A 129 20.89 8.42 14.16
N SER A 130 20.71 7.25 13.57
CA SER A 130 21.78 6.45 12.94
C SER A 130 21.35 5.96 11.57
N LEU A 131 22.21 6.11 10.55
CA LEU A 131 21.95 5.61 9.20
C LEU A 131 22.81 4.38 8.92
N TYR A 132 22.17 3.24 8.69
CA TYR A 132 22.81 2.04 8.16
C TYR A 132 22.68 2.05 6.63
N ARG A 133 23.80 2.07 5.93
CA ARG A 133 23.80 2.10 4.47
C ARG A 133 23.52 0.73 3.87
N ALA A 134 22.86 0.73 2.72
CA ALA A 134 22.62 -0.45 1.91
C ALA A 134 23.93 -1.13 1.49
N ALA A 135 23.95 -2.45 1.56
CA ALA A 135 24.99 -3.29 0.99
C ALA A 135 24.44 -4.13 -0.18
N ASP A 136 25.32 -4.77 -0.93
CA ASP A 136 24.90 -5.63 -2.04
C ASP A 136 24.02 -6.81 -1.56
N GLY A 137 23.06 -7.20 -2.39
CA GLY A 137 22.21 -8.38 -2.16
C GLY A 137 21.12 -8.19 -1.10
N GLY A 138 20.74 -6.96 -0.76
CA GLY A 138 19.71 -6.68 0.25
C GLY A 138 20.20 -6.82 1.69
N GLY A 139 21.49 -6.56 1.91
CA GLY A 139 22.08 -6.43 3.23
C GLY A 139 22.34 -4.97 3.63
N LEU A 140 22.98 -4.79 4.78
CA LEU A 140 23.39 -3.48 5.30
C LEU A 140 24.86 -3.51 5.72
N GLU A 141 25.50 -2.35 5.63
CA GLU A 141 26.80 -2.13 6.27
C GLU A 141 26.67 -2.23 7.80
N THR A 142 27.69 -2.76 8.48
CA THR A 142 27.63 -3.00 9.94
C THR A 142 27.88 -1.75 10.77
N THR A 143 28.55 -0.75 10.20
CA THR A 143 28.90 0.51 10.87
C THR A 143 27.95 1.62 10.44
N PRO A 144 27.09 2.14 11.34
CA PRO A 144 26.19 3.22 11.00
C PRO A 144 26.90 4.58 10.96
N ILE A 145 26.34 5.50 10.19
CA ILE A 145 26.67 6.92 10.22
C ILE A 145 25.82 7.57 11.31
N SER A 146 26.46 8.24 12.28
CA SER A 146 25.74 9.04 13.28
C SER A 146 25.23 10.34 12.67
N LEU A 147 23.97 10.66 12.94
CA LEU A 147 23.29 11.86 12.44
C LEU A 147 22.99 12.84 13.58
N PRO A 148 22.70 14.13 13.27
CA PRO A 148 22.28 15.07 14.30
C PRO A 148 21.05 14.56 15.06
N PRO A 149 21.04 14.56 16.40
CA PRO A 149 19.95 13.99 17.20
C PRO A 149 18.66 14.80 17.06
N SER A 150 17.54 14.19 17.40
CA SER A 150 16.21 14.83 17.43
C SER A 150 15.61 14.81 18.84
N SER A 151 14.53 15.55 19.05
CA SER A 151 13.71 15.41 20.26
C SER A 151 13.04 14.01 20.35
N GLU A 152 12.37 13.69 21.45
CA GLU A 152 11.54 12.46 21.54
C GLU A 152 10.39 12.38 20.54
N SER A 153 9.94 13.52 19.99
CA SER A 153 8.98 13.54 18.89
C SER A 153 9.71 13.12 17.61
N GLN A 154 9.29 12.00 17.03
CA GLN A 154 10.03 11.34 15.96
C GLN A 154 9.98 12.16 14.66
N PRO A 155 11.14 12.49 14.06
CA PRO A 155 11.14 13.24 12.81
C PRO A 155 10.54 12.39 11.67
N ILE A 156 9.85 13.02 10.72
CA ILE A 156 9.24 12.35 9.57
C ILE A 156 9.99 12.67 8.27
N PRO A 157 10.12 11.69 7.34
CA PRO A 157 10.58 11.92 5.98
C PRO A 157 9.66 12.86 5.21
N PHE A 158 10.24 13.78 4.46
CA PHE A 158 9.57 14.60 3.45
C PHE A 158 10.60 15.13 2.44
N ASP A 159 10.16 15.85 1.42
CA ASP A 159 11.03 16.53 0.46
C ASP A 159 10.77 18.04 0.58
N SER A 160 11.74 18.76 1.16
CA SER A 160 11.61 20.20 1.42
C SER A 160 12.08 21.07 0.25
N THR A 161 12.78 20.48 -0.71
CA THR A 161 13.46 21.21 -1.79
C THR A 161 13.00 20.83 -3.19
N GLY A 162 12.18 19.80 -3.32
CA GLY A 162 11.66 19.31 -4.59
C GLY A 162 12.70 18.56 -5.42
N ASP A 163 13.79 18.09 -4.79
CA ASP A 163 14.88 17.37 -5.44
C ASP A 163 14.78 15.84 -5.28
N LEU A 164 13.67 15.37 -4.69
CA LEU A 164 13.36 13.96 -4.42
C LEU A 164 14.35 13.29 -3.45
N ARG A 165 15.19 14.08 -2.77
CA ARG A 165 15.98 13.57 -1.64
C ARG A 165 15.14 13.54 -0.39
N ILE A 166 15.44 12.57 0.46
CA ILE A 166 14.69 12.38 1.69
C ILE A 166 15.29 13.31 2.74
N ASP A 167 14.60 14.42 2.99
CA ASP A 167 14.81 15.30 4.15
C ASP A 167 14.02 14.77 5.35
N LEU A 168 14.30 15.29 6.56
CA LEU A 168 13.47 15.03 7.73
C LEU A 168 12.92 16.32 8.34
N LEU A 169 11.66 16.28 8.77
CA LEU A 169 11.01 17.33 9.54
C LEU A 169 10.82 16.87 10.99
N GLY A 170 11.28 17.66 11.96
CA GLY A 170 11.14 17.34 13.39
C GLY A 170 11.59 18.48 14.29
N ILE A 171 11.90 18.22 15.56
CA ILE A 171 12.45 19.22 16.49
C ILE A 171 13.89 18.88 16.83
N SER A 172 14.77 19.86 16.66
CA SER A 172 16.15 19.77 17.14
C SER A 172 16.21 19.92 18.66
N PRO A 173 17.02 19.11 19.37
CA PRO A 173 17.16 19.22 20.82
C PRO A 173 17.94 20.47 21.27
N SER A 174 18.52 21.24 20.33
CA SER A 174 19.30 22.45 20.59
C SER A 174 18.50 23.49 21.40
N PRO A 175 19.06 24.06 22.48
CA PRO A 175 18.34 24.94 23.41
C PRO A 175 17.80 26.25 22.80
N HIS A 176 18.22 26.61 21.59
CA HIS A 176 17.70 27.78 20.87
C HIS A 176 16.53 27.49 19.93
N ASP A 177 16.25 26.23 19.59
CA ASP A 177 15.27 25.83 18.57
C ASP A 177 14.22 24.83 19.11
N GLN A 178 14.13 24.60 20.44
CA GLN A 178 13.25 23.60 21.05
C GLN A 178 11.74 23.81 20.82
N GLU A 179 11.34 24.98 20.34
CA GLU A 179 9.92 25.32 20.07
C GLU A 179 9.60 25.46 18.58
N SER A 180 10.58 25.28 17.69
CA SER A 180 10.40 25.41 16.25
C SER A 180 10.82 24.15 15.50
N PHE A 181 10.08 23.82 14.44
CA PHE A 181 10.45 22.73 13.55
C PHE A 181 11.80 23.03 12.87
N SER A 182 12.63 22.00 12.81
CA SER A 182 13.92 21.97 12.12
C SER A 182 13.83 21.01 10.95
N VAL A 183 14.66 21.26 9.94
CA VAL A 183 14.80 20.42 8.77
C VAL A 183 16.20 19.82 8.75
N TRP A 184 16.28 18.49 8.75
CA TRP A 184 17.50 17.76 8.42
C TRP A 184 17.54 17.69 6.90
N LYS A 185 18.20 18.67 6.30
CA LYS A 185 18.30 18.79 4.85
C LYS A 185 19.34 17.82 4.33
N ASN A 186 18.95 16.94 3.41
CA ASN A 186 19.82 15.92 2.85
C ASN A 186 20.82 16.56 1.88
N VAL A 187 22.09 16.54 2.28
CA VAL A 187 23.21 17.10 1.52
C VAL A 187 24.21 16.02 1.09
N TRP A 188 23.78 14.75 1.13
CA TRP A 188 24.65 13.61 0.88
C TRP A 188 25.28 13.66 -0.52
N ASN A 189 26.59 13.50 -0.57
CA ASN A 189 27.37 13.43 -1.79
C ASN A 189 28.31 12.21 -1.78
N ALA A 190 27.94 11.18 -2.53
CA ALA A 190 28.72 9.95 -2.66
C ALA A 190 30.14 10.15 -3.20
N SER A 191 30.44 11.28 -3.86
CA SER A 191 31.79 11.60 -4.36
C SER A 191 32.75 12.06 -3.26
N GLN A 192 32.24 12.37 -2.06
CA GLN A 192 33.05 12.85 -0.93
C GLN A 192 33.25 11.74 0.11
N PRO A 193 34.50 11.42 0.50
CA PRO A 193 34.80 10.28 1.38
C PRO A 193 34.29 10.42 2.82
N ASN A 194 33.91 11.63 3.26
CA ASN A 194 33.33 11.91 4.58
C ASN A 194 32.10 12.84 4.44
N SER A 195 31.24 12.57 3.45
CA SER A 195 30.02 13.36 3.30
C SER A 195 29.18 13.24 4.58
N ILE A 196 28.74 14.39 5.10
CA ILE A 196 27.62 14.39 6.04
C ILE A 196 26.34 14.05 5.27
N VAL A 197 25.38 13.41 5.93
CA VAL A 197 24.08 13.11 5.32
C VAL A 197 23.17 14.34 5.45
N TYR A 198 23.12 14.94 6.64
CA TYR A 198 22.19 16.02 6.95
C TYR A 198 22.88 17.28 7.43
N GLU A 199 22.44 18.41 6.89
CA GLU A 199 22.66 19.75 7.45
C GLU A 199 21.39 20.20 8.16
N LEU A 200 21.51 20.62 9.41
CA LEU A 200 20.35 21.10 10.17
C LEU A 200 20.06 22.55 9.80
N THR A 201 18.86 22.80 9.28
CA THR A 201 18.40 24.11 8.84
C THR A 201 17.07 24.45 9.50
N ARG A 202 16.72 25.74 9.50
CA ARG A 202 15.38 26.17 9.93
C ARG A 202 14.37 25.88 8.85
N THR A 203 13.17 25.51 9.27
CA THR A 203 12.03 25.31 8.38
C THR A 203 11.66 26.60 7.63
N THR A 204 11.24 26.46 6.37
CA THR A 204 10.59 27.49 5.54
C THR A 204 9.06 27.48 5.72
N MET A 205 8.58 27.08 6.89
CA MET A 205 7.18 27.14 7.28
C MET A 205 6.80 28.54 7.80
N GLU A 206 6.11 29.32 6.97
CA GLU A 206 5.64 30.66 7.31
C GLU A 206 4.35 30.62 8.14
N GLY A 207 4.44 30.88 9.46
CA GLY A 207 3.27 30.97 10.32
C GLY A 207 3.52 30.56 11.78
N LEU A 208 2.43 30.37 12.53
CA LEU A 208 2.49 29.92 13.92
C LEU A 208 2.81 28.42 13.97
N GLN A 209 4.02 28.09 14.41
CA GLN A 209 4.42 26.71 14.66
C GLN A 209 3.87 26.25 16.02
N CYS A 210 3.42 25.00 16.07
CA CYS A 210 2.86 24.39 17.26
C CYS A 210 3.82 23.36 17.86
N LYS A 211 3.63 23.05 19.16
CA LYS A 211 4.34 21.97 19.82
C LYS A 211 3.81 20.61 19.34
N PRO A 212 4.60 19.76 18.67
CA PRO A 212 4.19 18.45 18.22
C PRO A 212 3.70 17.60 19.38
N SER A 213 2.63 16.85 19.15
CA SER A 213 2.25 15.78 20.05
C SER A 213 3.32 14.68 20.02
N ASN A 214 3.51 14.00 21.15
CA ASN A 214 4.34 12.82 21.22
C ASN A 214 3.58 11.70 21.95
N PRO A 215 3.08 10.66 21.25
CA PRO A 215 3.19 10.43 19.81
C PRO A 215 2.29 11.34 18.94
N HIS A 216 2.73 11.64 17.71
CA HIS A 216 1.93 12.31 16.67
C HIS A 216 1.56 11.39 15.51
N SER A 217 0.70 11.89 14.63
CA SER A 217 0.35 11.28 13.34
C SER A 217 0.63 12.25 12.17
N HIS A 218 1.72 13.01 12.24
CA HIS A 218 2.18 13.84 11.12
C HIS A 218 2.21 13.03 9.82
N ALA A 219 1.83 13.65 8.71
CA ALA A 219 1.81 13.00 7.41
C ALA A 219 2.20 13.95 6.29
N VAL A 220 2.69 13.36 5.19
CA VAL A 220 3.00 14.03 3.92
C VAL A 220 2.03 13.52 2.86
N VAL A 221 1.05 14.35 2.48
CA VAL A 221 -0.10 13.95 1.65
C VAL A 221 -0.76 15.16 0.98
N ASP A 222 -1.22 15.02 -0.26
CA ASP A 222 -1.98 16.05 -1.00
C ASP A 222 -3.36 16.27 -0.34
N LEU A 223 -3.60 17.46 0.22
CA LEU A 223 -4.82 17.82 0.94
C LEU A 223 -5.62 18.94 0.29
N ASP A 224 -5.04 19.72 -0.64
CA ASP A 224 -5.77 20.75 -1.41
C ASP A 224 -6.17 20.29 -2.80
N GLY A 225 -5.54 19.23 -3.28
CA GLY A 225 -5.83 18.52 -4.48
C GLY A 225 -5.04 18.93 -5.72
N ASP A 226 -3.90 19.57 -5.59
CA ASP A 226 -3.01 19.94 -6.69
C ASP A 226 -2.05 18.83 -7.16
N CYS A 227 -2.08 17.65 -6.51
CA CYS A 227 -1.14 16.53 -6.72
C CYS A 227 0.31 16.80 -6.26
N LEU A 228 0.52 17.83 -5.46
CA LEU A 228 1.74 18.06 -4.70
C LEU A 228 1.48 17.70 -3.23
N ALA A 229 2.44 17.07 -2.57
CA ALA A 229 2.25 16.63 -1.19
C ALA A 229 2.32 17.80 -0.22
N ASP A 230 1.32 17.94 0.63
CA ASP A 230 1.27 18.89 1.75
C ASP A 230 1.79 18.25 3.04
N VAL A 231 1.94 19.06 4.08
CA VAL A 231 2.29 18.57 5.42
C VAL A 231 1.15 18.83 6.38
N ILE A 232 0.68 17.77 7.06
CA ILE A 232 -0.23 17.90 8.20
C ILE A 232 0.49 17.59 9.51
N LEU A 233 0.41 18.54 10.44
CA LEU A 233 1.01 18.47 11.77
C LEU A 233 -0.08 18.29 12.82
N ILE A 234 0.20 17.43 13.81
CA ILE A 234 -0.67 17.11 14.95
C ILE A 234 0.04 17.55 16.22
N CYS A 235 -0.55 18.53 16.89
CA CYS A 235 0.09 19.25 17.98
C CYS A 235 -0.76 19.26 19.24
N ASP A 236 -0.12 19.54 20.37
CA ASP A 236 -0.79 19.68 21.66
C ASP A 236 -1.52 21.03 21.73
N ASP A 237 -2.76 21.03 22.21
CA ASP A 237 -3.59 22.23 22.47
C ASP A 237 -3.20 22.88 23.83
N GLY A 238 -1.90 23.10 24.04
CA GLY A 238 -1.37 23.66 25.29
C GLY A 238 -1.81 22.87 26.54
N ASN A 239 -2.37 23.57 27.53
CA ASN A 239 -2.69 22.98 28.85
C ASN A 239 -4.04 22.23 28.91
N THR A 240 -4.81 22.17 27.83
CA THR A 240 -6.15 21.53 27.85
C THR A 240 -6.09 20.01 27.71
N GLY A 241 -4.93 19.45 27.34
CA GLY A 241 -4.77 18.03 27.00
C GLY A 241 -5.44 17.63 25.68
N GLY A 242 -5.98 18.60 24.93
CA GLY A 242 -6.52 18.40 23.58
C GLY A 242 -5.43 18.36 22.52
N LYS A 243 -5.81 18.04 21.28
CA LYS A 243 -4.94 18.09 20.11
C LYS A 243 -5.49 19.07 19.08
N VAL A 244 -4.60 19.68 18.32
CA VAL A 244 -4.92 20.49 17.15
C VAL A 244 -4.22 19.92 15.93
N PHE A 245 -4.83 20.09 14.76
CA PHE A 245 -4.15 19.85 13.49
C PHE A 245 -3.79 21.18 12.83
N GLN A 246 -2.70 21.20 12.07
CA GLN A 246 -2.30 22.28 11.18
C GLN A 246 -1.99 21.69 9.81
N ILE A 247 -2.54 22.26 8.74
CA ILE A 247 -2.30 21.86 7.35
C ILE A 247 -1.48 22.95 6.69
N TRP A 248 -0.33 22.54 6.15
CA TRP A 248 0.68 23.38 5.54
C TRP A 248 0.81 23.00 4.07
N ILE A 249 0.38 23.91 3.19
CA ILE A 249 0.37 23.68 1.75
C ILE A 249 1.74 23.93 1.15
N ASN A 250 2.18 23.02 0.28
CA ASN A 250 3.46 23.13 -0.41
C ASN A 250 3.38 24.21 -1.51
N GLN A 251 4.15 25.29 -1.34
CA GLN A 251 4.26 26.39 -2.32
C GLN A 251 5.57 26.32 -3.11
N LYS A 252 6.12 25.12 -3.28
CA LYS A 252 7.38 24.86 -3.99
C LYS A 252 8.52 25.67 -3.37
N ASP A 253 9.23 26.44 -4.19
CA ASP A 253 10.35 27.29 -3.75
C ASP A 253 9.96 28.36 -2.71
N SER A 254 8.67 28.67 -2.56
CA SER A 254 8.17 29.59 -1.52
C SER A 254 8.00 28.90 -0.15
N GLY A 255 8.32 27.60 -0.04
CA GLY A 255 8.21 26.84 1.19
C GLY A 255 6.78 26.39 1.49
N PHE A 256 6.45 26.25 2.77
CA PHE A 256 5.17 25.71 3.23
C PHE A 256 4.36 26.80 3.92
N LYS A 257 3.09 26.94 3.51
CA LYS A 257 2.19 27.97 4.03
C LYS A 257 1.06 27.37 4.85
N LEU A 258 0.86 27.85 6.07
CA LEU A 258 -0.28 27.45 6.90
C LEU A 258 -1.59 27.86 6.23
N GLN A 259 -2.43 26.88 5.90
CA GLN A 259 -3.71 27.08 5.23
C GLN A 259 -4.90 26.84 6.16
N GLN A 260 -4.83 25.79 6.99
CA GLN A 260 -5.91 25.45 7.91
C GLN A 260 -5.34 25.01 9.26
N SER A 261 -6.06 25.33 10.33
CA SER A 261 -5.84 24.74 11.64
C SER A 261 -7.17 24.53 12.35
N GLY A 262 -7.28 23.47 13.16
CA GLY A 262 -8.51 23.18 13.89
C GLY A 262 -8.27 22.28 15.09
N LYS A 263 -9.22 22.28 16.02
CA LYS A 263 -9.20 21.37 17.16
C LYS A 263 -9.67 19.98 16.74
N LEU A 264 -8.95 18.96 17.17
CA LEU A 264 -9.39 17.58 17.08
C LEU A 264 -10.30 17.25 18.26
N PRO A 265 -11.26 16.31 18.10
CA PRO A 265 -12.08 15.85 19.21
C PRO A 265 -11.24 15.35 20.39
N ALA A 266 -11.76 15.52 21.61
CA ALA A 266 -11.08 15.04 22.81
C ALA A 266 -10.84 13.53 22.75
N GLY A 267 -9.67 13.10 23.23
CA GLY A 267 -9.29 11.68 23.21
C GLY A 267 -8.87 11.15 21.84
N THR A 268 -8.57 12.02 20.87
CA THR A 268 -8.04 11.61 19.55
C THR A 268 -6.75 10.80 19.66
N GLN A 269 -6.78 9.62 19.07
CA GLN A 269 -5.65 8.68 18.96
C GLN A 269 -4.89 8.95 17.66
N SER A 270 -4.35 7.92 17.01
CA SER A 270 -3.66 8.06 15.73
C SER A 270 -4.64 8.33 14.58
N ILE A 271 -4.17 9.11 13.60
CA ILE A 271 -4.90 9.49 12.39
C ILE A 271 -4.26 8.82 11.18
N SER A 272 -5.10 8.17 10.37
CA SER A 272 -4.78 7.58 9.07
C SER A 272 -5.44 8.39 7.95
N PHE A 273 -4.92 8.31 6.72
CA PHE A 273 -5.36 9.14 5.59
C PHE A 273 -5.76 8.26 4.40
N ALA A 274 -6.97 8.47 3.87
CA ALA A 274 -7.47 7.80 2.67
C ALA A 274 -8.73 8.48 2.12
N ASP A 275 -9.01 8.30 0.83
CA ASP A 275 -10.30 8.66 0.23
C ASP A 275 -11.36 7.60 0.58
N VAL A 276 -12.20 7.87 1.58
CA VAL A 276 -13.11 6.88 2.15
C VAL A 276 -14.38 6.71 1.31
N ASP A 277 -14.85 7.79 0.69
CA ASP A 277 -16.09 7.79 -0.09
C ASP A 277 -15.91 7.95 -1.60
N ARG A 278 -14.65 7.90 -2.06
CA ARG A 278 -14.26 7.86 -3.46
C ARG A 278 -14.73 9.11 -4.19
N ASP A 279 -14.42 10.26 -3.61
CA ASP A 279 -14.73 11.58 -4.19
C ASP A 279 -13.50 12.28 -4.81
N GLY A 280 -12.32 11.66 -4.73
CA GLY A 280 -11.06 12.16 -5.28
C GLY A 280 -10.28 13.04 -4.31
N THR A 281 -10.65 13.02 -3.02
CA THR A 281 -10.02 13.81 -1.96
C THR A 281 -9.58 12.90 -0.81
N ILE A 282 -8.51 13.28 -0.11
CA ILE A 282 -8.00 12.50 1.02
C ILE A 282 -8.67 12.93 2.32
N ASP A 283 -9.32 11.98 3.00
CA ASP A 283 -9.99 12.17 4.28
C ASP A 283 -9.12 11.77 5.48
N MET A 284 -9.54 12.18 6.68
CA MET A 284 -8.95 11.70 7.94
C MET A 284 -9.80 10.58 8.55
N VAL A 285 -9.16 9.47 8.91
CA VAL A 285 -9.78 8.34 9.62
C VAL A 285 -9.05 8.13 10.96
N PHE A 286 -9.75 8.26 12.07
CA PHE A 286 -9.12 8.19 13.39
C PHE A 286 -10.06 7.72 14.50
N ALA A 287 -9.48 7.22 15.59
CA ALA A 287 -10.23 6.84 16.77
C ALA A 287 -10.22 7.94 17.85
N THR A 288 -11.29 8.02 18.63
CA THR A 288 -11.37 8.82 19.86
C THR A 288 -11.84 7.95 21.00
N CYS A 289 -11.23 8.02 22.18
CA CYS A 289 -11.63 7.24 23.35
C CYS A 289 -11.75 8.15 24.58
N SER A 290 -12.69 7.86 25.49
CA SER A 290 -12.89 8.64 26.72
C SER A 290 -11.69 8.51 27.68
N SER A 291 -11.06 7.34 27.67
CA SER A 291 -9.85 7.02 28.44
C SER A 291 -9.07 5.90 27.76
N VAL A 292 -7.76 5.85 28.00
CA VAL A 292 -6.88 4.76 27.53
C VAL A 292 -6.08 4.23 28.71
N SER A 293 -6.13 2.92 28.93
CA SER A 293 -5.33 2.26 29.97
C SER A 293 -3.86 2.19 29.58
N ARG A 294 -2.98 2.75 30.41
CA ARG A 294 -1.51 2.72 30.17
C ARG A 294 -0.88 1.34 30.31
N SER A 295 -1.54 0.40 31.00
CA SER A 295 -1.00 -0.95 31.20
C SER A 295 -1.42 -1.91 30.09
N THR A 296 -2.64 -1.77 29.56
CA THR A 296 -3.19 -2.69 28.56
C THR A 296 -3.26 -2.11 27.15
N GLY A 297 -3.21 -0.77 27.05
CA GLY A 297 -3.35 0.00 25.81
C GLY A 297 -4.78 0.05 25.26
N LEU A 298 -5.76 -0.39 26.05
CA LEU A 298 -7.17 -0.45 25.66
C LEU A 298 -7.87 0.87 25.98
N GLY A 299 -8.63 1.36 25.01
CA GLY A 299 -9.50 2.52 25.13
C GLY A 299 -10.94 2.15 25.48
N ASN A 300 -11.59 2.97 26.30
CA ASN A 300 -13.01 2.89 26.64
C ASN A 300 -13.84 3.92 25.86
N ASP A 301 -15.13 3.60 25.67
CA ASP A 301 -16.11 4.44 24.96
C ASP A 301 -15.55 5.02 23.66
N CYS A 302 -14.95 4.14 22.86
CA CYS A 302 -14.25 4.54 21.67
C CYS A 302 -15.19 4.70 20.48
N TYR A 303 -14.81 5.59 19.58
CA TYR A 303 -15.49 5.87 18.32
C TYR A 303 -14.49 5.83 17.17
N VAL A 304 -14.96 5.36 16.00
CA VAL A 304 -14.31 5.60 14.71
C VAL A 304 -14.86 6.90 14.15
N ASN A 305 -13.98 7.80 13.74
CA ASN A 305 -14.32 9.10 13.18
C ASN A 305 -13.76 9.20 11.76
N ILE A 306 -14.59 9.70 10.84
CA ILE A 306 -14.20 10.05 9.48
C ILE A 306 -14.47 11.55 9.30
N ALA A 307 -13.42 12.32 9.04
CA ALA A 307 -13.54 13.72 8.65
C ALA A 307 -13.26 13.84 7.15
N TYR A 308 -14.32 14.05 6.39
CA TYR A 308 -14.28 14.17 4.94
C TYR A 308 -13.69 15.51 4.52
N ASN A 309 -12.77 15.49 3.56
CA ASN A 309 -12.16 16.69 3.00
C ASN A 309 -13.11 17.35 2.01
N LYS A 310 -13.70 18.49 2.39
CA LYS A 310 -14.57 19.24 1.47
C LYS A 310 -13.72 19.99 0.46
N GLN A 311 -13.63 19.49 -0.77
CA GLN A 311 -12.99 20.18 -1.90
C GLN A 311 -13.94 20.31 -3.12
N LEU A 312 -13.41 20.90 -4.19
CA LEU A 312 -13.97 20.84 -5.55
C LEU A 312 -14.28 19.38 -5.95
N PRO A 313 -15.57 19.02 -6.12
CA PRO A 313 -15.96 17.67 -6.51
C PRO A 313 -15.66 17.41 -7.98
N LEU A 314 -15.68 16.14 -8.40
CA LEU A 314 -15.73 15.78 -9.82
C LEU A 314 -17.03 16.31 -10.46
N CYS A 315 -16.94 16.88 -11.67
CA CYS A 315 -18.10 17.36 -12.40
C CYS A 315 -19.07 16.20 -12.72
N ALA A 316 -20.36 16.41 -12.43
CA ALA A 316 -21.40 15.37 -12.61
C ALA A 316 -21.55 14.87 -14.06
N SER A 317 -21.21 15.71 -15.04
CA SER A 317 -21.19 15.36 -16.46
C SER A 317 -20.20 16.25 -17.21
N THR A 318 -19.82 15.85 -18.42
CA THR A 318 -18.98 16.66 -19.32
C THR A 318 -19.65 17.97 -19.75
N THR A 319 -20.99 18.03 -19.67
CA THR A 319 -21.79 19.23 -20.01
C THR A 319 -22.08 20.14 -18.82
N SER A 320 -21.74 19.71 -17.60
CA SER A 320 -22.00 20.50 -16.40
C SER A 320 -21.16 21.79 -16.41
N PRO A 321 -21.72 22.93 -15.99
CA PRO A 321 -20.95 24.17 -15.93
C PRO A 321 -19.80 24.00 -14.95
N ARG A 322 -18.57 24.22 -15.42
CA ARG A 322 -17.35 24.12 -14.60
C ARG A 322 -17.11 25.35 -13.73
N PHE A 323 -17.70 26.48 -14.12
CA PHE A 323 -17.54 27.77 -13.47
C PHE A 323 -18.90 28.40 -13.16
N ARG A 324 -18.97 29.12 -12.05
CA ARG A 324 -20.09 29.99 -11.68
C ARG A 324 -19.52 31.29 -11.13
N ASN A 325 -19.83 32.42 -11.76
CA ASN A 325 -19.30 33.75 -11.40
C ASN A 325 -17.77 33.74 -11.28
N ASP A 326 -17.08 33.25 -12.31
CA ASP A 326 -15.61 33.09 -12.40
C ASP A 326 -14.96 32.18 -11.35
N ARG A 327 -15.76 31.52 -10.50
CA ARG A 327 -15.28 30.53 -9.54
C ARG A 327 -15.49 29.13 -10.08
N ARG A 328 -14.44 28.31 -10.06
CA ARG A 328 -14.53 26.88 -10.37
C ARG A 328 -15.44 26.21 -9.33
N ILE A 329 -16.34 25.32 -9.78
CA ILE A 329 -17.28 24.60 -8.91
C ILE A 329 -17.11 23.08 -8.96
N CYS A 330 -16.33 22.56 -9.91
CA CYS A 330 -15.98 21.15 -10.01
C CYS A 330 -14.72 20.95 -10.88
N ARG A 331 -14.11 19.77 -10.77
CA ARG A 331 -12.98 19.31 -11.59
C ARG A 331 -13.48 18.45 -12.75
N ALA A 332 -13.01 18.72 -13.96
CA ALA A 332 -13.20 17.78 -15.07
C ALA A 332 -12.32 16.53 -14.83
N PRO A 333 -12.62 15.37 -15.45
CA PRO A 333 -11.79 14.17 -15.32
C PRO A 333 -10.32 14.39 -15.69
N GLU A 334 -10.04 15.33 -16.59
CA GLU A 334 -8.71 15.68 -17.07
C GLU A 334 -8.04 16.78 -16.23
N GLU A 335 -8.71 17.26 -15.18
CA GLU A 335 -8.31 18.40 -14.34
C GLU A 335 -8.30 18.02 -12.84
N LEU A 336 -7.91 16.78 -12.50
CA LEU A 336 -7.91 16.30 -11.11
C LEU A 336 -6.81 16.93 -10.22
N CYS A 337 -5.68 17.31 -10.82
CA CYS A 337 -4.55 17.98 -10.15
C CYS A 337 -4.68 19.51 -10.18
N ILE A 338 -5.87 20.02 -9.85
CA ILE A 338 -6.11 21.45 -9.65
C ILE A 338 -6.45 21.65 -8.18
N GLY A 339 -5.56 22.31 -7.45
CA GLY A 339 -5.75 22.66 -6.04
C GLY A 339 -7.01 23.47 -5.81
N ASP A 340 -7.74 23.16 -4.74
CA ASP A 340 -8.86 23.93 -4.24
C ASP A 340 -8.39 24.78 -3.05
N PRO A 341 -8.17 26.10 -3.22
CA PRO A 341 -7.71 26.95 -2.12
C PRO A 341 -8.73 27.12 -0.98
N ASN A 342 -9.96 26.60 -1.14
CA ASN A 342 -11.01 26.66 -0.12
C ASN A 342 -11.32 25.29 0.50
N PHE A 343 -10.44 24.29 0.33
CA PHE A 343 -10.64 23.02 0.98
C PHE A 343 -10.77 23.17 2.50
N THR A 344 -11.55 22.29 3.13
CA THR A 344 -11.75 22.37 4.58
C THR A 344 -12.15 21.04 5.20
N PHE A 345 -11.58 20.77 6.36
CA PHE A 345 -12.12 19.80 7.32
C PHE A 345 -13.09 20.48 8.30
N ASP A 346 -14.29 19.94 8.42
CA ASP A 346 -15.33 20.41 9.34
C ASP A 346 -15.69 19.29 10.32
N LEU A 347 -15.08 19.31 11.50
CA LEU A 347 -15.26 18.30 12.54
C LEU A 347 -16.41 18.62 13.52
N SER A 348 -17.31 19.55 13.16
CA SER A 348 -18.45 19.89 14.03
C SER A 348 -19.49 18.77 14.07
N GLU A 349 -19.97 18.41 15.27
CA GLU A 349 -21.04 17.42 15.40
C GLU A 349 -22.41 18.09 15.18
N GLY A 350 -23.24 17.50 14.32
CA GLY A 350 -24.62 17.95 14.16
C GLY A 350 -25.34 17.33 12.95
N PRO A 351 -26.68 17.26 12.97
CA PRO A 351 -27.47 16.61 11.92
C PRO A 351 -27.37 17.28 10.54
N GLY A 352 -26.79 18.49 10.46
CA GLY A 352 -26.54 19.22 9.22
C GLY A 352 -25.12 19.07 8.66
N ASN A 353 -24.17 18.48 9.40
CA ASN A 353 -22.81 18.28 8.93
C ASN A 353 -22.61 16.86 8.42
N ASN A 354 -22.53 16.70 7.10
CA ASN A 354 -22.22 15.41 6.45
C ASN A 354 -20.71 15.22 6.19
N ALA A 355 -19.86 16.09 6.73
CA ALA A 355 -18.41 16.03 6.59
C ALA A 355 -17.71 15.35 7.77
N PHE A 356 -18.45 15.06 8.84
CA PHE A 356 -17.92 14.38 10.00
C PHE A 356 -18.86 13.27 10.42
N VAL A 357 -18.38 12.04 10.31
CA VAL A 357 -19.10 10.83 10.73
C VAL A 357 -18.40 10.25 11.94
N ARG A 358 -19.18 9.96 12.98
CA ARG A 358 -18.70 9.40 14.24
C ARG A 358 -19.56 8.20 14.61
N VAL A 359 -18.92 7.04 14.75
CA VAL A 359 -19.59 5.75 14.98
C VAL A 359 -18.98 5.08 16.19
N SER A 360 -19.79 4.63 17.15
CA SER A 360 -19.25 3.96 18.34
C SER A 360 -18.76 2.55 18.01
N ILE A 361 -17.74 2.08 18.72
CA ILE A 361 -17.25 0.71 18.55
C ILE A 361 -18.33 -0.33 18.93
N GLU A 362 -19.20 0.01 19.88
CA GLU A 362 -20.34 -0.82 20.27
C GLU A 362 -21.36 -1.00 19.13
N GLU A 363 -21.64 0.06 18.36
CA GLU A 363 -22.51 0.01 17.19
C GLU A 363 -21.89 -0.83 16.06
N LEU A 364 -20.58 -0.69 15.85
CA LEU A 364 -19.84 -1.42 14.82
C LEU A 364 -19.71 -2.92 15.13
N VAL A 365 -19.41 -3.26 16.39
CA VAL A 365 -19.17 -4.64 16.84
C VAL A 365 -20.00 -4.93 18.10
N PRO A 366 -21.31 -5.22 17.95
CA PRO A 366 -22.16 -5.56 19.07
C PRO A 366 -21.75 -6.89 19.70
N THR A 367 -21.67 -6.91 21.03
CA THR A 367 -21.27 -8.08 21.82
C THR A 367 -22.48 -8.72 22.51
N PRO A 368 -22.57 -10.06 22.56
CA PRO A 368 -23.60 -10.74 23.34
C PRO A 368 -23.44 -10.47 24.85
N GLY A 369 -24.56 -10.31 25.57
CA GLY A 369 -24.55 -10.25 27.05
C GLY A 369 -24.17 -8.91 27.68
N GLY A 370 -24.09 -7.83 26.90
CA GLY A 370 -23.95 -6.46 27.42
C GLY A 370 -22.53 -6.06 27.86
N SER A 371 -21.50 -6.80 27.45
CA SER A 371 -20.10 -6.43 27.72
C SER A 371 -19.61 -5.39 26.71
N THR A 372 -19.19 -4.20 27.14
CA THR A 372 -18.78 -3.14 26.20
C THR A 372 -17.45 -3.49 25.50
N PRO A 373 -17.40 -3.51 24.15
CA PRO A 373 -16.15 -3.73 23.43
C PRO A 373 -15.19 -2.55 23.64
N GLN A 374 -13.89 -2.86 23.79
CA GLN A 374 -12.82 -1.87 23.90
C GLN A 374 -11.97 -1.87 22.63
N LEU A 375 -11.31 -0.75 22.32
CA LEU A 375 -10.42 -0.63 21.16
C LEU A 375 -8.96 -0.64 21.61
N LEU A 376 -8.11 -1.46 21.00
CA LEU A 376 -6.66 -1.36 21.20
C LEU A 376 -6.13 -0.18 20.39
N VAL A 377 -5.57 0.82 21.09
CA VAL A 377 -5.04 2.06 20.48
C VAL A 377 -3.57 2.30 20.83
N LEU A 378 -3.04 1.50 21.75
CA LEU A 378 -1.65 1.55 22.19
C LEU A 378 -1.14 0.11 22.42
N ASP A 379 0.05 -0.19 21.95
CA ASP A 379 0.77 -1.43 22.22
C ASP A 379 1.77 -1.18 23.35
N THR A 380 1.48 -1.73 24.52
CA THR A 380 2.28 -1.58 25.74
C THR A 380 3.37 -2.64 25.86
N THR A 381 3.56 -3.49 24.85
CA THR A 381 4.63 -4.51 24.82
C THR A 381 5.97 -3.96 24.32
N TYR A 382 6.00 -2.70 23.89
CA TYR A 382 7.18 -1.98 23.45
C TYR A 382 7.48 -0.82 24.40
N ASP A 383 8.74 -0.39 24.48
CA ASP A 383 9.15 0.72 25.35
C ASP A 383 9.95 1.79 24.56
N PRO A 384 9.39 3.00 24.36
CA PRO A 384 8.09 3.46 24.84
C PRO A 384 6.90 2.76 24.14
N PRO A 385 5.70 2.74 24.76
CA PRO A 385 4.51 2.18 24.14
C PRO A 385 4.19 2.79 22.77
N LEU A 386 3.77 1.96 21.82
CA LEU A 386 3.57 2.37 20.43
C LEU A 386 2.09 2.60 20.11
N PRO A 387 1.73 3.67 19.39
CA PRO A 387 0.36 3.84 18.92
C PRO A 387 -0.07 2.71 17.96
N VAL A 388 -1.33 2.30 18.06
CA VAL A 388 -1.95 1.33 17.13
C VAL A 388 -2.99 2.09 16.28
N PRO A 389 -2.62 2.55 15.07
CA PRO A 389 -3.56 3.24 14.20
C PRO A 389 -4.63 2.28 13.64
N LEU A 390 -5.78 2.83 13.27
CA LEU A 390 -6.77 2.11 12.47
C LEU A 390 -6.14 1.82 11.09
N LYS A 391 -5.95 0.54 10.80
CA LYS A 391 -5.41 0.10 9.49
C LYS A 391 -6.52 0.17 8.46
N ILE A 392 -6.16 0.65 7.27
CA ILE A 392 -7.12 0.93 6.21
C ILE A 392 -6.61 0.41 4.88
N GLY A 393 -7.52 -0.09 4.05
CA GLY A 393 -7.25 -0.65 2.73
C GLY A 393 -8.51 -1.31 2.16
N ASP A 394 -8.58 -1.48 0.84
CA ASP A 394 -9.72 -2.12 0.18
C ASP A 394 -9.51 -3.65 0.12
N LEU A 395 -10.09 -4.37 1.08
CA LEU A 395 -9.90 -5.82 1.24
C LEU A 395 -10.81 -6.64 0.33
N ASN A 396 -11.88 -6.04 -0.20
CA ASN A 396 -12.85 -6.70 -1.07
C ASN A 396 -12.83 -6.19 -2.52
N LEU A 397 -11.90 -5.29 -2.82
CA LEU A 397 -11.66 -4.65 -4.10
C LEU A 397 -12.87 -3.89 -4.65
N ASP A 398 -13.80 -3.43 -3.82
CA ASP A 398 -15.02 -2.73 -4.27
C ASP A 398 -14.79 -1.25 -4.66
N GLY A 399 -13.57 -0.77 -4.46
CA GLY A 399 -13.13 0.59 -4.72
C GLY A 399 -13.35 1.55 -3.55
N PHE A 400 -13.66 1.04 -2.35
CA PHE A 400 -13.81 1.81 -1.13
C PHE A 400 -12.95 1.24 -0.01
N VAL A 401 -12.53 2.12 0.88
CA VAL A 401 -11.57 1.76 1.92
C VAL A 401 -12.25 1.09 3.11
N ASP A 402 -11.82 -0.11 3.45
CA ASP A 402 -12.22 -0.85 4.65
C ASP A 402 -11.32 -0.49 5.85
N ILE A 403 -11.78 -0.76 7.06
CA ILE A 403 -11.08 -0.45 8.31
C ILE A 403 -10.85 -1.73 9.12
N VAL A 404 -9.63 -1.94 9.61
CA VAL A 404 -9.24 -3.11 10.43
C VAL A 404 -8.82 -2.69 11.83
N PRO A 405 -9.77 -2.59 12.79
CA PRO A 405 -9.45 -2.40 14.20
C PRO A 405 -9.08 -3.71 14.92
N ILE A 406 -8.40 -3.59 16.05
CA ILE A 406 -8.24 -4.68 17.03
C ILE A 406 -9.19 -4.41 18.19
N ILE A 407 -10.21 -5.26 18.33
CA ILE A 407 -11.25 -5.12 19.35
C ILE A 407 -10.96 -6.07 20.50
N ALA A 408 -11.06 -5.55 21.72
CA ALA A 408 -10.94 -6.32 22.94
C ALA A 408 -12.32 -6.64 23.52
N THR A 409 -12.65 -7.94 23.60
CA THR A 409 -13.92 -8.43 24.14
C THR A 409 -13.69 -9.53 25.18
N GLN A 410 -14.69 -9.81 26.01
CA GLN A 410 -14.63 -10.97 26.90
C GLN A 410 -14.67 -12.25 26.05
N PRO A 411 -13.71 -13.18 26.22
CA PRO A 411 -13.72 -14.43 25.48
C PRO A 411 -14.85 -15.35 25.95
N PRO A 412 -15.37 -16.23 25.07
CA PRO A 412 -16.32 -17.27 25.45
C PRO A 412 -15.75 -18.13 26.60
N GLY A 413 -16.50 -18.26 27.69
CA GLY A 413 -16.08 -19.03 28.88
C GLY A 413 -15.46 -18.22 30.02
N GLY A 414 -15.47 -16.88 29.97
CA GLY A 414 -15.26 -16.03 31.15
C GLY A 414 -13.82 -15.96 31.68
N ARG A 415 -12.81 -16.01 30.80
CA ARG A 415 -11.40 -15.81 31.22
C ARG A 415 -11.19 -14.37 31.72
N SER A 416 -10.25 -14.20 32.64
CA SER A 416 -9.92 -12.92 33.29
C SER A 416 -9.36 -11.85 32.34
N LYS A 417 -8.72 -12.25 31.22
CA LYS A 417 -8.11 -11.34 30.25
C LYS A 417 -9.00 -11.18 29.02
N LEU A 418 -9.18 -9.93 28.57
CA LEU A 418 -9.88 -9.62 27.32
C LEU A 418 -9.08 -10.17 26.12
N ALA A 419 -9.80 -10.82 25.20
CA ALA A 419 -9.24 -11.28 23.94
C ALA A 419 -9.13 -10.12 22.97
N LYS A 420 -7.94 -9.89 22.42
CA LYS A 420 -7.65 -8.86 21.42
C LYS A 420 -7.73 -9.47 20.03
N THR A 421 -8.78 -9.15 19.29
CA THR A 421 -9.14 -9.82 18.03
C THR A 421 -9.27 -8.80 16.90
N PRO A 422 -8.54 -8.97 15.78
CA PRO A 422 -8.74 -8.16 14.58
C PRO A 422 -10.14 -8.35 13.99
N LYS A 423 -10.78 -7.26 13.58
CA LYS A 423 -12.07 -7.29 12.85
C LYS A 423 -11.92 -6.55 11.54
N ILE A 424 -12.61 -6.97 10.50
CA ILE A 424 -12.69 -6.23 9.24
C ILE A 424 -14.02 -5.49 9.19
N LEU A 425 -13.98 -4.16 9.18
CA LEU A 425 -15.12 -3.29 8.99
C LEU A 425 -15.18 -2.90 7.52
N GLY A 426 -16.01 -3.61 6.77
CA GLY A 426 -16.25 -3.38 5.36
C GLY A 426 -17.04 -2.10 5.13
N SER A 427 -16.55 -1.27 4.24
CA SER A 427 -17.24 -0.08 3.77
C SER A 427 -18.45 -0.49 2.93
N VAL A 428 -19.63 0.05 3.24
CA VAL A 428 -20.87 -0.27 2.52
C VAL A 428 -21.67 0.99 2.19
N ALA A 429 -22.50 0.90 1.15
CA ALA A 429 -23.43 1.96 0.81
C ALA A 429 -24.43 2.21 1.95
N CYS A 430 -24.73 3.49 2.23
CA CYS A 430 -25.59 3.83 3.36
C CYS A 430 -27.02 3.32 3.21
N ARG A 431 -27.54 2.72 4.29
CA ARG A 431 -28.91 2.23 4.42
C ARG A 431 -29.36 2.33 5.88
N LYS A 432 -30.67 2.29 6.11
CA LYS A 432 -31.22 2.29 7.47
C LYS A 432 -30.69 1.10 8.27
N GLY A 433 -30.21 1.38 9.48
CA GLY A 433 -29.67 0.36 10.40
C GLY A 433 -28.22 -0.07 10.10
N VAL A 434 -27.56 0.55 9.13
CA VAL A 434 -26.11 0.38 8.90
C VAL A 434 -25.35 1.36 9.78
N ALA A 435 -24.29 0.88 10.44
CA ALA A 435 -23.52 1.69 11.36
C ALA A 435 -22.87 2.89 10.65
N GLY A 436 -22.99 4.07 11.25
CA GLY A 436 -22.48 5.33 10.70
C GLY A 436 -23.36 6.01 9.65
N CYS A 437 -24.50 5.41 9.28
CA CYS A 437 -25.49 6.05 8.44
C CYS A 437 -26.56 6.77 9.27
N GLY A 438 -27.14 7.82 8.70
CA GLY A 438 -28.24 8.56 9.32
C GLY A 438 -29.46 7.66 9.57
N PRO A 439 -30.35 8.02 10.53
CA PRO A 439 -31.57 7.25 10.81
C PRO A 439 -32.51 7.11 9.60
N ASP A 440 -32.44 8.03 8.65
CA ASP A 440 -33.18 7.99 7.38
C ASP A 440 -32.51 7.07 6.33
N GLY A 441 -31.33 6.55 6.63
CA GLY A 441 -30.49 5.71 5.78
C GLY A 441 -29.61 6.50 4.82
N LYS A 442 -29.51 7.84 4.97
CA LYS A 442 -28.62 8.68 4.15
C LYS A 442 -27.26 8.85 4.82
N GLY A 443 -26.26 9.17 4.02
CA GLY A 443 -24.88 9.38 4.45
C GLY A 443 -23.95 9.19 3.26
N ARG A 444 -22.64 9.41 3.49
CA ARG A 444 -21.61 9.11 2.49
C ARG A 444 -21.35 7.60 2.45
N ARG A 445 -20.92 7.02 3.57
CA ARG A 445 -20.63 5.59 3.75
C ARG A 445 -21.09 5.09 5.12
N GLY A 446 -21.33 3.79 5.22
CA GLY A 446 -21.52 3.08 6.48
C GLY A 446 -20.59 1.88 6.58
N TRP A 447 -20.59 1.20 7.72
CA TRP A 447 -19.69 0.07 7.97
C TRP A 447 -20.42 -1.16 8.48
N SER A 448 -19.93 -2.33 8.07
CA SER A 448 -20.41 -3.62 8.56
C SER A 448 -19.25 -4.59 8.75
N VAL A 449 -19.32 -5.44 9.77
CA VAL A 449 -18.28 -6.45 10.00
C VAL A 449 -18.34 -7.49 8.88
N LEU A 450 -17.25 -7.64 8.14
CA LEU A 450 -17.10 -8.69 7.13
C LEU A 450 -16.71 -10.02 7.78
N GLY A 451 -17.28 -11.13 7.29
CA GLY A 451 -16.89 -12.49 7.67
C GLY A 451 -17.31 -12.93 9.09
N ARG A 452 -18.60 -12.83 9.45
CA ARG A 452 -19.10 -13.17 10.80
C ARG A 452 -19.17 -14.67 11.14
N ASP A 453 -19.01 -15.57 10.17
CA ASP A 453 -19.08 -17.02 10.42
C ASP A 453 -17.75 -17.70 10.09
N ASN A 454 -17.12 -18.32 11.11
CA ASN A 454 -15.97 -19.22 10.96
C ASN A 454 -14.72 -18.59 10.30
N ASN A 455 -14.45 -17.32 10.61
CA ASN A 455 -13.27 -16.60 10.14
C ASN A 455 -12.06 -16.86 11.06
N ILE A 456 -10.91 -17.22 10.47
CA ILE A 456 -9.65 -17.43 11.20
C ILE A 456 -9.21 -16.23 12.05
N LEU A 457 -9.64 -15.01 11.70
CA LEU A 457 -9.34 -13.83 12.50
C LEU A 457 -9.84 -13.94 13.95
N GLU A 458 -10.94 -14.66 14.18
CA GLU A 458 -11.52 -14.90 15.50
C GLU A 458 -10.65 -15.79 16.40
N GLU A 459 -9.68 -16.51 15.82
CA GLU A 459 -8.76 -17.37 16.57
C GLU A 459 -7.61 -16.57 17.22
N PHE A 460 -7.34 -15.35 16.74
CA PHE A 460 -6.36 -14.45 17.35
C PHE A 460 -6.99 -13.75 18.55
N LEU A 461 -6.45 -14.04 19.74
CA LEU A 461 -6.88 -13.48 21.02
C LEU A 461 -5.79 -12.62 21.67
N ASP A 462 -4.60 -12.56 21.07
CA ASP A 462 -3.41 -11.87 21.57
C ASP A 462 -2.80 -10.90 20.54
N ALA A 463 -3.64 -10.39 19.61
CA ALA A 463 -3.20 -9.42 18.61
C ALA A 463 -2.76 -8.10 19.26
N ARG A 464 -1.65 -7.55 18.78
CA ARG A 464 -1.10 -6.24 19.18
C ARG A 464 -0.93 -5.26 18.02
N GLY A 465 -0.98 -5.73 16.78
CA GLY A 465 -0.90 -4.90 15.58
C GLY A 465 -1.34 -5.69 14.35
N VAL A 466 -1.75 -4.97 13.31
CA VAL A 466 -2.13 -5.54 12.01
C VAL A 466 -1.48 -4.74 10.90
N VAL A 467 -1.20 -5.37 9.76
CA VAL A 467 -0.78 -4.71 8.52
C VAL A 467 -1.51 -5.35 7.35
N LEU A 468 -1.86 -4.55 6.35
CA LEU A 468 -2.42 -5.02 5.09
C LEU A 468 -1.31 -5.03 4.05
N VAL A 469 -1.06 -6.18 3.42
CA VAL A 469 0.01 -6.37 2.44
C VAL A 469 -0.45 -7.38 1.39
N ASP A 470 -0.08 -7.19 0.13
CA ASP A 470 -0.20 -8.22 -0.91
C ASP A 470 1.12 -9.01 -0.90
N ILE A 471 1.18 -10.13 -0.16
CA ILE A 471 2.45 -10.85 0.09
C ILE A 471 2.87 -11.73 -1.08
N ASP A 472 1.91 -12.31 -1.79
CA ASP A 472 2.16 -13.22 -2.90
C ASP A 472 1.91 -12.59 -4.27
N GLU A 473 1.87 -11.25 -4.31
CA GLU A 473 1.66 -10.45 -5.51
C GLU A 473 0.45 -10.95 -6.31
N ASP A 474 -0.60 -11.34 -5.58
CA ASP A 474 -1.80 -11.93 -6.13
C ASP A 474 -2.92 -10.92 -6.40
N GLY A 475 -2.69 -9.65 -6.08
CA GLY A 475 -3.66 -8.60 -6.30
C GLY A 475 -4.80 -8.58 -5.28
N THR A 476 -4.61 -9.24 -4.15
CA THR A 476 -5.48 -9.12 -2.97
C THR A 476 -4.66 -8.64 -1.77
N LEU A 477 -5.32 -7.90 -0.87
CA LEU A 477 -4.68 -7.52 0.39
C LEU A 477 -4.84 -8.66 1.41
N ASP A 478 -3.72 -9.23 1.80
CA ASP A 478 -3.59 -10.15 2.92
C ASP A 478 -3.38 -9.40 4.23
N ILE A 479 -3.44 -10.15 5.34
CA ILE A 479 -3.36 -9.58 6.67
C ILE A 479 -2.18 -10.19 7.42
N LEU A 480 -1.24 -9.34 7.80
CA LEU A 480 -0.19 -9.65 8.76
C LEU A 480 -0.65 -9.30 10.16
N VAL A 481 -0.82 -10.30 11.03
CA VAL A 481 -1.17 -10.12 12.44
C VAL A 481 0.08 -10.20 13.30
N GLN A 482 0.40 -9.11 13.99
CA GLN A 482 1.44 -9.07 15.02
C GLN A 482 0.83 -9.44 16.37
N ARG A 483 1.49 -10.32 17.11
CA ARG A 483 0.97 -10.99 18.32
C ARG A 483 1.94 -10.85 19.49
N THR A 484 1.40 -10.91 20.71
CA THR A 484 2.25 -10.93 21.91
C THR A 484 2.93 -12.28 22.13
N GLY A 485 2.42 -13.36 21.53
CA GLY A 485 2.94 -14.72 21.68
C GLY A 485 2.34 -15.49 22.85
N GLU A 486 1.40 -14.89 23.60
CA GLU A 486 0.73 -15.52 24.74
C GLU A 486 -0.09 -16.76 24.37
N GLN A 487 -0.53 -16.87 23.11
CA GLN A 487 -1.20 -18.06 22.60
C GLN A 487 -0.24 -19.20 22.21
N GLY A 488 1.09 -19.02 22.30
CA GLY A 488 2.08 -20.06 22.01
C GLY A 488 2.25 -20.40 20.52
N GLN A 489 1.83 -19.50 19.63
CA GLN A 489 1.83 -19.67 18.17
C GLN A 489 2.76 -18.65 17.47
N GLY A 490 3.75 -18.11 18.19
CA GLY A 490 4.68 -17.10 17.70
C GLY A 490 4.15 -15.66 17.74
N ASN A 491 5.01 -14.72 17.33
CA ASN A 491 4.75 -13.28 17.42
C ASN A 491 4.20 -12.67 16.12
N VAL A 492 4.18 -13.44 15.03
CA VAL A 492 3.73 -12.98 13.72
C VAL A 492 3.01 -14.12 13.00
N MET A 493 1.86 -13.81 12.39
CA MET A 493 1.07 -14.74 11.59
C MET A 493 0.49 -14.04 10.36
N PHE A 494 0.48 -14.74 9.23
CA PHE A 494 -0.12 -14.29 7.99
C PHE A 494 -1.50 -14.94 7.80
N VAL A 495 -2.44 -14.16 7.29
CA VAL A 495 -3.78 -14.59 6.88
C VAL A 495 -3.98 -14.18 5.42
N GLN A 496 -4.08 -15.18 4.55
CA GLN A 496 -4.32 -14.99 3.13
C GLN A 496 -5.78 -14.61 2.88
N ASN A 497 -6.02 -13.61 2.05
CA ASN A 497 -7.32 -13.21 1.55
C ASN A 497 -7.65 -13.92 0.24
N ASN A 498 -7.98 -15.21 0.33
CA ASN A 498 -8.25 -16.04 -0.84
C ASN A 498 -9.70 -15.92 -1.36
N PHE A 499 -10.34 -14.76 -1.17
CA PHE A 499 -11.67 -14.51 -1.70
C PHE A 499 -11.63 -14.15 -3.19
N TYR A 500 -12.51 -14.76 -3.98
CA TYR A 500 -12.69 -14.37 -5.38
C TYR A 500 -13.58 -13.12 -5.47
N TYR A 501 -13.00 -12.02 -5.96
CA TYR A 501 -13.71 -10.79 -6.26
C TYR A 501 -13.77 -10.60 -7.78
N ASP A 502 -14.98 -10.36 -8.30
CA ASP A 502 -15.16 -9.87 -9.69
C ASP A 502 -14.90 -8.37 -9.70
N ALA A 503 -13.65 -7.97 -9.50
CA ALA A 503 -13.20 -6.58 -9.41
C ALA A 503 -11.73 -6.47 -9.84
N PHE A 504 -11.28 -5.23 -10.04
CA PHE A 504 -9.91 -4.95 -10.49
C PHE A 504 -9.11 -4.23 -9.41
N PHE A 505 -7.79 -4.35 -9.48
CA PHE A 505 -6.84 -3.60 -8.65
C PHE A 505 -5.77 -2.92 -9.51
N LEU A 506 -5.01 -2.02 -8.90
CA LEU A 506 -3.77 -1.45 -9.44
C LEU A 506 -2.75 -1.35 -8.31
N LYS A 507 -1.50 -1.73 -8.59
CA LYS A 507 -0.38 -1.48 -7.68
C LYS A 507 0.50 -0.40 -8.28
N ALA A 508 0.79 0.66 -7.54
CA ALA A 508 1.57 1.79 -8.04
C ALA A 508 2.70 2.17 -7.08
N ILE A 509 3.87 2.50 -7.64
CA ILE A 509 5.02 3.01 -6.89
C ILE A 509 5.72 4.12 -7.66
N VAL A 510 5.99 5.24 -6.99
CA VAL A 510 6.84 6.33 -7.47
C VAL A 510 8.19 6.25 -6.77
N LEU A 511 9.27 6.24 -7.55
CA LEU A 511 10.64 6.16 -7.06
C LEU A 511 11.26 7.56 -6.87
N ASN A 512 12.29 7.65 -6.03
CA ASN A 512 12.99 8.89 -5.69
C ASN A 512 13.89 9.49 -6.79
N GLY A 513 13.91 8.92 -8.00
CA GLY A 513 14.70 9.43 -9.12
C GLY A 513 16.23 9.23 -9.02
N GLY A 514 16.75 8.56 -7.99
CA GLY A 514 18.20 8.40 -7.75
C GLY A 514 18.98 7.72 -8.90
N CYS A 515 18.28 6.97 -9.75
CA CYS A 515 18.85 6.39 -10.97
C CYS A 515 18.02 6.79 -12.21
N PRO A 516 18.36 7.93 -12.85
CA PRO A 516 17.54 8.56 -13.89
C PRO A 516 17.37 7.69 -15.14
N SER A 517 18.40 6.88 -15.45
CA SER A 517 18.37 5.94 -16.57
C SER A 517 17.51 4.69 -16.29
N GLY A 518 16.84 4.62 -15.13
CA GLY A 518 16.16 3.45 -14.56
C GLY A 518 17.08 2.28 -14.21
N TRP A 519 18.39 2.50 -14.34
CA TRP A 519 19.44 1.56 -13.97
C TRP A 519 20.46 2.28 -13.08
N CYS A 520 20.81 1.63 -11.98
CA CYS A 520 21.91 2.02 -11.13
C CYS A 520 23.14 1.17 -11.48
N SER A 521 24.33 1.68 -11.18
CA SER A 521 25.58 0.93 -11.36
C SER A 521 26.31 0.84 -10.03
N THR A 522 26.79 -0.36 -9.69
CA THR A 522 27.68 -0.55 -8.54
C THR A 522 29.09 -0.05 -8.86
N ALA A 523 29.93 0.11 -7.83
CA ALA A 523 31.35 0.42 -8.00
C ALA A 523 32.09 -0.62 -8.86
N ASN A 524 31.59 -1.86 -8.91
CA ASN A 524 32.13 -2.97 -9.70
C ASN A 524 31.60 -2.99 -11.15
N GLY A 525 30.75 -2.03 -11.53
CA GLY A 525 30.17 -1.90 -12.87
C GLY A 525 28.97 -2.81 -13.14
N SER A 526 28.47 -3.56 -12.16
CA SER A 526 27.21 -4.31 -12.30
C SER A 526 26.02 -3.36 -12.29
N ARG A 527 25.02 -3.64 -13.14
CA ARG A 527 23.81 -2.83 -13.24
C ARG A 527 22.65 -3.50 -12.53
N PHE A 528 21.81 -2.71 -11.88
CA PHE A 528 20.59 -3.18 -11.21
C PHE A 528 19.47 -2.15 -11.32
N HIS A 529 18.24 -2.59 -11.09
CA HIS A 529 17.07 -1.72 -11.04
C HIS A 529 16.78 -1.27 -9.60
N PRO A 530 16.43 0.01 -9.37
CA PRO A 530 16.12 0.53 -8.05
C PRO A 530 14.64 0.36 -7.68
N PHE A 531 14.04 -0.81 -7.83
CA PHE A 531 12.59 -0.94 -7.69
C PHE A 531 12.04 -0.64 -6.29
N GLY A 532 12.89 -0.71 -5.26
CA GLY A 532 12.49 -0.48 -3.87
C GLY A 532 12.56 0.96 -3.37
N VAL A 533 13.14 1.91 -4.11
CA VAL A 533 13.48 3.26 -3.59
C VAL A 533 12.31 4.25 -3.66
N SER A 534 11.18 3.90 -3.07
CA SER A 534 10.07 4.84 -2.86
C SER A 534 10.47 5.97 -1.91
N TYR A 535 9.72 7.06 -1.96
CA TYR A 535 9.78 8.16 -0.99
C TYR A 535 8.37 8.55 -0.55
N SER A 536 8.28 9.33 0.54
CA SER A 536 7.02 9.83 1.10
C SER A 536 6.49 11.03 0.33
N GLY A 537 5.18 11.03 0.03
CA GLY A 537 4.48 12.19 -0.54
C GLY A 537 4.06 12.06 -2.01
N ALA A 538 4.43 10.99 -2.71
CA ALA A 538 3.85 10.77 -4.03
C ALA A 538 2.33 10.58 -3.94
N THR A 539 1.60 11.13 -4.90
CA THR A 539 0.12 11.16 -4.89
C THR A 539 -0.43 10.52 -6.15
N TYR A 540 -1.49 9.73 -6.01
CA TYR A 540 -2.23 9.13 -7.11
C TYR A 540 -3.66 9.67 -7.12
N LYS A 541 -4.12 10.14 -8.29
CA LYS A 541 -5.52 10.46 -8.50
C LYS A 541 -6.02 9.86 -9.79
N TYR A 542 -7.23 9.33 -9.79
CA TYR A 542 -7.72 8.66 -10.99
C TYR A 542 -9.22 8.74 -11.16
N THR A 543 -9.65 8.65 -12.42
CA THR A 543 -11.06 8.45 -12.76
C THR A 543 -11.30 7.04 -13.29
N VAL A 544 -12.36 6.42 -12.80
CA VAL A 544 -12.90 5.18 -13.35
C VAL A 544 -14.37 5.34 -13.69
N LEU A 545 -14.81 4.54 -14.65
CA LEU A 545 -16.20 4.40 -15.02
C LEU A 545 -16.70 3.07 -14.49
N ASP A 546 -17.70 3.11 -13.61
CA ASP A 546 -18.36 1.90 -13.16
C ASP A 546 -19.16 1.24 -14.30
N THR A 547 -19.66 0.04 -14.04
CA THR A 547 -20.46 -0.74 -15.01
C THR A 547 -21.82 -0.10 -15.34
N THR A 548 -22.25 0.90 -14.58
CA THR A 548 -23.46 1.70 -14.84
C THR A 548 -23.16 2.96 -15.67
N GLY A 549 -21.88 3.21 -15.97
CA GLY A 549 -21.42 4.40 -16.70
C GLY A 549 -21.26 5.64 -15.81
N LYS A 550 -21.34 5.52 -14.48
CA LYS A 550 -21.09 6.61 -13.56
C LYS A 550 -19.58 6.73 -13.33
N ARG A 551 -19.08 7.96 -13.45
CA ARG A 551 -17.68 8.27 -13.18
C ARG A 551 -17.49 8.58 -11.69
N ALA A 552 -16.43 8.02 -11.12
CA ALA A 552 -15.94 8.37 -9.79
C ALA A 552 -14.47 8.76 -9.88
N ALA A 553 -14.06 9.70 -9.04
CA ALA A 553 -12.66 10.04 -8.82
C ALA A 553 -12.19 9.38 -7.53
N ALA A 554 -10.91 9.05 -7.44
CA ALA A 554 -10.34 8.52 -6.22
C ALA A 554 -8.93 9.06 -6.01
N ALA A 555 -8.52 9.19 -4.75
CA ALA A 555 -7.18 9.63 -4.38
C ALA A 555 -6.50 8.63 -3.43
N VAL A 556 -5.20 8.40 -3.63
CA VAL A 556 -4.38 7.53 -2.78
C VAL A 556 -3.00 8.16 -2.61
N ALA A 557 -2.48 8.15 -1.40
CA ALA A 557 -1.13 8.62 -1.09
C ALA A 557 -0.13 7.47 -1.02
N GLN A 558 1.11 7.73 -1.38
CA GLN A 558 2.23 6.82 -1.16
C GLN A 558 2.94 7.15 0.14
N LEU A 559 3.08 6.14 1.00
CA LEU A 559 3.86 6.18 2.24
C LEU A 559 3.69 7.51 3.03
N PRO A 560 2.45 7.92 3.37
CA PRO A 560 2.20 9.23 3.97
C PRO A 560 2.77 9.36 5.39
N GLN A 561 3.04 8.24 6.09
CA GLN A 561 3.47 8.23 7.49
C GLN A 561 4.49 7.11 7.76
N THR A 562 5.54 7.41 8.52
CA THR A 562 6.58 6.43 8.94
C THR A 562 6.93 6.51 10.43
N ALA A 563 6.43 7.53 11.15
CA ALA A 563 6.69 7.69 12.58
C ALA A 563 5.97 6.63 13.43
N TYR A 564 6.56 6.30 14.57
CA TYR A 564 6.04 5.41 15.60
C TYR A 564 5.66 4.01 15.07
N GLN A 565 6.47 3.48 14.15
CA GLN A 565 6.24 2.17 13.54
C GLN A 565 4.85 2.06 12.89
N SER A 566 4.44 3.12 12.17
CA SER A 566 3.17 3.17 11.43
C SER A 566 3.00 1.99 10.49
N LEU A 567 4.10 1.40 9.98
CA LEU A 567 4.15 0.16 9.21
C LEU A 567 3.20 0.16 7.99
N LEU A 568 3.48 1.07 7.06
CA LEU A 568 2.82 1.17 5.75
C LEU A 568 3.71 0.58 4.65
N THR A 569 3.11 0.15 3.54
CA THR A 569 3.83 -0.36 2.37
C THR A 569 4.52 0.78 1.59
N PRO A 570 5.67 0.52 0.93
CA PRO A 570 6.35 1.50 0.08
C PRO A 570 5.58 1.82 -1.21
N TYR A 571 4.71 0.91 -1.64
CA TYR A 571 3.79 1.08 -2.77
C TYR A 571 2.37 1.39 -2.28
N SER A 572 1.54 1.90 -3.18
CA SER A 572 0.10 2.06 -2.97
C SER A 572 -0.67 0.94 -3.67
N PHE A 573 -1.47 0.21 -2.90
CA PHE A 573 -2.44 -0.76 -3.42
C PHE A 573 -3.79 -0.07 -3.62
N ILE A 574 -4.37 -0.20 -4.80
CA ILE A 574 -5.56 0.53 -5.21
C ILE A 574 -6.62 -0.46 -5.67
N GLY A 575 -7.69 -0.62 -4.88
CA GLY A 575 -8.88 -1.33 -5.33
C GLY A 575 -9.69 -0.43 -6.30
N LEU A 576 -9.98 -0.94 -7.49
CA LEU A 576 -10.67 -0.18 -8.54
C LEU A 576 -12.17 -0.47 -8.57
N GLY A 577 -12.65 -1.52 -7.90
CA GLY A 577 -14.01 -1.99 -8.12
C GLY A 577 -14.19 -2.59 -9.51
N ARG A 578 -15.46 -2.74 -9.88
CA ARG A 578 -15.86 -3.13 -11.23
C ARG A 578 -15.79 -1.92 -12.16
N THR A 579 -14.89 -1.97 -13.13
CA THR A 579 -14.67 -0.89 -14.11
C THR A 579 -14.62 -1.43 -15.55
N ASN A 580 -14.78 -0.53 -16.52
CA ASN A 580 -14.73 -0.83 -17.95
C ASN A 580 -13.29 -0.98 -18.47
N ASN A 581 -12.63 -2.12 -18.22
CA ASN A 581 -11.37 -2.60 -18.81
C ASN A 581 -10.11 -1.71 -18.73
N TYR A 582 -10.20 -0.41 -18.41
CA TYR A 582 -9.09 0.53 -18.28
C TYR A 582 -9.42 1.65 -17.27
N ILE A 583 -8.37 2.28 -16.76
CA ILE A 583 -8.44 3.52 -15.98
C ILE A 583 -8.33 4.67 -16.97
N GLU A 584 -9.31 5.59 -16.91
CA GLU A 584 -9.47 6.64 -17.93
C GLU A 584 -8.36 7.69 -17.83
N ASN A 585 -8.22 8.30 -16.66
CA ASN A 585 -7.13 9.20 -16.32
C ASN A 585 -6.47 8.69 -15.04
N PHE A 586 -5.15 8.57 -15.04
CA PHE A 586 -4.36 8.19 -13.87
C PHE A 586 -3.25 9.22 -13.69
N PHE A 587 -3.50 10.15 -12.79
CA PHE A 587 -2.57 11.19 -12.39
C PHE A 587 -1.59 10.67 -11.34
N VAL A 588 -0.32 10.99 -11.53
CA VAL A 588 0.77 10.68 -10.61
C VAL A 588 1.51 11.97 -10.31
N GLY A 589 1.43 12.39 -9.05
CA GLY A 589 2.12 13.56 -8.51
C GLY A 589 3.42 13.19 -7.81
N SER A 590 4.42 14.06 -7.93
CA SER A 590 5.68 14.02 -7.20
C SER A 590 5.84 15.26 -6.32
N THR A 591 6.87 15.28 -5.47
CA THR A 591 7.20 16.44 -4.64
C THR A 591 8.06 17.47 -5.38
N LYS A 592 8.30 17.30 -6.69
CA LYS A 592 9.16 18.21 -7.47
C LYS A 592 8.61 19.65 -7.48
N HIS A 593 9.49 20.62 -7.32
CA HIS A 593 9.15 22.05 -7.33
C HIS A 593 9.05 22.63 -8.75
N HIS A 594 8.35 21.95 -9.66
CA HIS A 594 8.14 22.41 -11.04
C HIS A 594 6.66 22.53 -11.38
N ASP A 595 6.36 23.21 -12.47
CA ASP A 595 4.99 23.27 -13.00
C ASP A 595 4.50 21.88 -13.43
N GLU A 596 5.37 21.06 -14.01
CA GLU A 596 5.10 19.67 -14.41
C GLU A 596 5.46 18.65 -13.30
N HIS A 597 5.07 18.92 -12.06
CA HIS A 597 5.30 18.03 -10.91
C HIS A 597 4.41 16.78 -10.91
N PHE A 598 3.46 16.68 -11.84
CA PHE A 598 2.62 15.51 -12.05
C PHE A 598 2.55 15.11 -13.53
N ILE A 599 2.15 13.87 -13.79
CA ILE A 599 1.78 13.35 -15.12
C ILE A 599 0.38 12.77 -15.11
N ASN A 600 -0.30 12.79 -16.27
CA ASN A 600 -1.52 12.01 -16.50
C ASN A 600 -1.23 10.87 -17.48
N MET A 601 -1.61 9.66 -17.12
CA MET A 601 -1.58 8.48 -17.98
C MET A 601 -3.01 8.07 -18.34
N GLU A 602 -3.30 8.05 -19.64
CA GLU A 602 -4.59 7.61 -20.15
C GLU A 602 -4.57 6.11 -20.50
N GLY A 603 -5.67 5.41 -20.21
CA GLY A 603 -5.84 4.01 -20.64
C GLY A 603 -4.97 3.00 -19.88
N VAL A 604 -4.69 3.25 -18.60
CA VAL A 604 -3.89 2.31 -17.78
C VAL A 604 -4.66 1.00 -17.59
N VAL A 605 -3.98 -0.11 -17.84
CA VAL A 605 -4.57 -1.46 -17.77
C VAL A 605 -4.71 -1.90 -16.31
N PRO A 606 -5.89 -2.30 -15.83
CA PRO A 606 -6.07 -2.82 -14.48
C PRO A 606 -5.36 -4.18 -14.27
N ASN A 607 -5.30 -4.65 -13.03
CA ASN A 607 -4.59 -5.87 -12.63
C ASN A 607 -3.11 -5.87 -13.04
N SER A 608 -2.48 -4.70 -12.86
CA SER A 608 -1.10 -4.45 -13.24
C SER A 608 -0.36 -3.74 -12.12
N LYS A 609 0.97 -3.74 -12.23
CA LYS A 609 1.87 -2.93 -11.41
C LYS A 609 2.48 -1.84 -12.27
N VAL A 610 2.45 -0.61 -11.79
CA VAL A 610 3.02 0.56 -12.46
C VAL A 610 4.16 1.12 -11.62
N VAL A 611 5.33 1.25 -12.23
CA VAL A 611 6.50 1.91 -11.64
C VAL A 611 6.70 3.23 -12.37
N ILE A 612 6.74 4.31 -11.61
CA ILE A 612 6.91 5.68 -12.12
C ILE A 612 8.22 6.25 -11.58
N VAL A 613 9.03 6.82 -12.47
CA VAL A 613 10.26 7.54 -12.11
C VAL A 613 10.13 8.97 -12.58
N PRO A 614 10.02 9.95 -11.65
CA PRO A 614 10.06 11.35 -11.99
C PRO A 614 11.44 11.73 -12.58
N PRO A 615 11.52 12.82 -13.36
CA PRO A 615 12.77 13.27 -13.95
C PRO A 615 13.75 13.74 -12.88
N ALA A 616 15.01 13.35 -12.97
CA ALA A 616 16.02 13.60 -11.93
C ALA A 616 16.73 14.95 -12.04
N ASP A 617 16.83 15.53 -13.25
CA ASP A 617 17.47 16.81 -13.50
C ASP A 617 16.72 17.52 -14.63
N ASP A 618 16.51 18.82 -14.48
CA ASP A 618 15.78 19.66 -15.43
C ASP A 618 16.69 20.15 -16.58
N SER A 619 18.01 20.08 -16.39
CA SER A 619 19.00 20.49 -17.39
C SER A 619 18.97 19.61 -18.64
N GLN A 620 18.52 18.36 -18.48
CA GLN A 620 18.21 17.44 -19.55
C GLN A 620 16.68 17.29 -19.55
N ARG A 621 16.02 17.52 -20.69
CA ARG A 621 14.58 17.24 -20.88
C ARG A 621 14.32 15.74 -20.73
N THR A 622 14.45 15.22 -19.51
CA THR A 622 14.18 13.83 -19.17
C THR A 622 12.68 13.75 -18.94
N GLU A 623 12.01 12.93 -19.75
CA GLU A 623 10.59 12.68 -19.58
C GLU A 623 10.37 11.72 -18.41
N TRP A 624 9.20 11.81 -17.79
CA TRP A 624 8.76 10.84 -16.80
C TRP A 624 8.80 9.42 -17.36
N ARG A 625 9.49 8.51 -16.68
CA ARG A 625 9.56 7.11 -17.06
C ARG A 625 8.40 6.34 -16.42
N LYS A 626 7.78 5.49 -17.22
CA LYS A 626 6.60 4.70 -16.87
C LYS A 626 6.85 3.26 -17.28
N GLU A 627 6.77 2.33 -16.33
CA GLU A 627 6.92 0.91 -16.58
C GLU A 627 5.66 0.19 -16.12
N LEU A 628 5.03 -0.53 -17.05
CA LEU A 628 3.80 -1.29 -16.80
C LEU A 628 4.13 -2.78 -16.81
N TYR A 629 3.93 -3.42 -15.66
CA TYR A 629 4.10 -4.85 -15.46
C TYR A 629 2.72 -5.50 -15.46
N LEU A 630 2.46 -6.29 -16.48
CA LEU A 630 1.22 -7.05 -16.61
C LEU A 630 1.38 -8.39 -15.88
N ARG A 631 0.41 -8.70 -15.02
CA ARG A 631 0.34 -10.02 -14.41
C ARG A 631 -0.23 -11.02 -15.43
N PRO A 632 0.50 -12.09 -15.78
CA PRO A 632 -0.06 -13.12 -16.65
C PRO A 632 -1.20 -13.83 -15.90
N GLY A 633 -2.41 -13.78 -16.44
CA GLY A 633 -3.56 -14.48 -15.86
C GLY A 633 -3.35 -15.99 -15.81
N GLU A 634 -3.87 -16.65 -14.77
CA GLU A 634 -3.77 -18.11 -14.58
C GLU A 634 -4.28 -18.92 -15.79
N TRP A 635 -5.20 -18.34 -16.57
CA TRP A 635 -5.80 -18.96 -17.75
C TRP A 635 -4.92 -18.92 -18.99
N ILE A 636 -3.88 -18.07 -19.04
CA ILE A 636 -3.04 -17.88 -20.23
C ILE A 636 -2.43 -19.20 -20.73
N PRO A 637 -1.86 -20.07 -19.90
CA PRO A 637 -1.33 -21.35 -20.38
C PRO A 637 -2.39 -22.25 -20.99
N LEU A 638 -3.60 -22.29 -20.41
CA LEU A 638 -4.70 -23.10 -20.92
C LEU A 638 -5.22 -22.55 -22.26
N VAL A 639 -5.40 -21.23 -22.36
CA VAL A 639 -5.79 -20.55 -23.60
C VAL A 639 -4.71 -20.74 -24.68
N THR A 640 -3.44 -20.65 -24.30
CA THR A 640 -2.32 -20.88 -25.22
C THR A 640 -2.35 -22.33 -25.73
N LEU A 641 -2.56 -23.30 -24.84
CA LEU A 641 -2.69 -24.71 -25.21
C LEU A 641 -3.87 -24.94 -26.17
N THR A 642 -5.04 -24.38 -25.88
CA THR A 642 -6.21 -24.55 -26.75
C THR A 642 -6.01 -23.88 -28.11
N VAL A 643 -5.39 -22.70 -28.17
CA VAL A 643 -5.02 -22.02 -29.42
C VAL A 643 -4.00 -22.83 -30.22
N VAL A 644 -2.99 -23.40 -29.58
CA VAL A 644 -1.99 -24.27 -30.25
C VAL A 644 -2.67 -25.51 -30.84
N ILE A 645 -3.53 -26.19 -30.06
CA ILE A 645 -4.27 -27.37 -30.53
C ILE A 645 -5.18 -27.01 -31.71
N ALA A 646 -5.93 -25.91 -31.61
CA ALA A 646 -6.80 -25.44 -32.69
C ALA A 646 -6.00 -25.10 -33.95
N THR A 647 -4.84 -24.46 -33.81
CA THR A 647 -3.95 -24.09 -34.92
C THR A 647 -3.40 -25.34 -35.62
N VAL A 648 -2.95 -26.35 -34.87
CA VAL A 648 -2.46 -27.62 -35.43
C VAL A 648 -3.57 -28.36 -36.16
N LEU A 649 -4.79 -28.37 -35.60
CA LEU A 649 -5.96 -28.99 -36.23
C LEU A 649 -6.30 -28.29 -37.55
N LEU A 650 -6.37 -26.96 -37.57
CA LEU A 650 -6.60 -26.20 -38.81
C LEU A 650 -5.50 -26.43 -39.84
N ALA A 651 -4.23 -26.42 -39.43
CA ALA A 651 -3.09 -26.69 -40.30
C ALA A 651 -3.17 -28.09 -40.91
N SER A 652 -3.57 -29.10 -40.13
CA SER A 652 -3.77 -30.47 -40.62
C SER A 652 -4.89 -30.58 -41.65
N ILE A 653 -6.03 -29.89 -41.43
CA ILE A 653 -7.15 -29.86 -42.37
C ILE A 653 -6.69 -29.22 -43.68
N VAL A 654 -6.03 -28.06 -43.61
CA VAL A 654 -5.49 -27.36 -44.78
C VAL A 654 -4.50 -28.25 -45.54
N LEU A 655 -3.60 -28.95 -44.83
CA LEU A 655 -2.66 -29.87 -45.46
C LEU A 655 -3.37 -31.03 -46.16
N VAL A 656 -4.38 -31.64 -45.54
CA VAL A 656 -5.16 -32.74 -46.13
C VAL A 656 -5.91 -32.26 -47.38
N LEU A 657 -6.56 -31.09 -47.32
CA LEU A 657 -7.25 -30.50 -48.46
C LEU A 657 -6.27 -30.19 -49.60
N HIS A 658 -5.12 -29.59 -49.29
CA HIS A 658 -4.09 -29.29 -50.28
C HIS A 658 -3.50 -30.57 -50.93
N LEU A 659 -3.29 -31.63 -50.14
CA LEU A 659 -2.85 -32.92 -50.68
C LEU A 659 -3.93 -33.59 -51.54
N ASN A 660 -5.21 -33.43 -51.21
CA ASN A 660 -6.31 -33.95 -52.02
C ASN A 660 -6.47 -33.18 -53.33
N GLU A 661 -6.41 -31.85 -53.29
CA GLU A 661 -6.42 -30.98 -54.47
C GLU A 661 -5.24 -31.32 -55.40
N LYS A 662 -4.03 -31.42 -54.86
CA LYS A 662 -2.84 -31.82 -55.63
C LYS A 662 -3.00 -33.21 -56.28
N ARG A 663 -3.64 -34.16 -55.60
CA ARG A 663 -3.93 -35.50 -56.17
C ARG A 663 -4.98 -35.44 -57.28
N GLU A 664 -5.94 -34.54 -57.18
CA GLU A 664 -6.99 -34.34 -58.18
C GLU A 664 -6.41 -33.70 -59.46
N ASP A 665 -5.61 -32.64 -59.31
CA ASP A 665 -4.85 -32.02 -60.40
C ASP A 665 -3.94 -33.01 -61.13
N GLU A 666 -3.22 -33.87 -60.38
CA GLU A 666 -2.39 -34.92 -60.99
C GLU A 666 -3.22 -35.94 -61.79
N ARG A 667 -4.44 -36.27 -61.34
CA ARG A 667 -5.35 -37.15 -62.08
C ARG A 667 -5.88 -36.48 -63.34
N GLU A 668 -6.22 -35.19 -63.29
CA GLU A 668 -6.66 -34.43 -64.46
C GLU A 668 -5.55 -34.30 -65.50
N ARG A 669 -4.32 -33.96 -65.09
CA ARG A 669 -3.16 -33.93 -65.99
C ARG A 669 -2.93 -35.27 -66.69
N ARG A 670 -3.07 -36.39 -65.97
CA ARG A 670 -2.96 -37.74 -66.57
C ARG A 670 -4.09 -37.99 -67.58
N LYS A 671 -5.34 -37.64 -67.26
CA LYS A 671 -6.47 -37.76 -68.22
C LYS A 671 -6.24 -36.95 -69.49
N VAL A 672 -5.78 -35.70 -69.37
CA VAL A 672 -5.44 -34.85 -70.51
C VAL A 672 -4.31 -35.45 -71.35
N SER A 673 -3.26 -35.98 -70.71
CA SER A 673 -2.17 -36.66 -71.43
C SER A 673 -2.62 -37.93 -72.16
N HIS A 674 -3.61 -38.66 -71.63
CA HIS A 674 -4.19 -39.83 -72.31
C HIS A 674 -5.12 -39.43 -73.46
N HIS A 675 -5.78 -38.27 -73.40
CA HIS A 675 -6.61 -37.77 -74.50
C HIS A 675 -5.77 -37.33 -75.70
N ILE A 676 -4.64 -36.66 -75.46
CA ILE A 676 -3.70 -36.24 -76.52
C ILE A 676 -3.09 -37.44 -77.27
N ASN A 677 -2.89 -38.58 -76.60
CA ASN A 677 -2.39 -39.80 -77.25
C ASN A 677 -3.46 -40.54 -78.09
N PHE A 678 -4.76 -40.29 -77.85
CA PHE A 678 -5.83 -40.89 -78.65
C PHE A 678 -6.22 -40.04 -79.87
N ASP A 679 -6.04 -38.72 -79.83
CA ASP A 679 -6.18 -37.84 -81.00
C ASP A 679 -5.00 -37.92 -81.99
N ALA A 680 -3.92 -38.62 -81.62
CA ALA A 680 -2.72 -38.83 -82.43
C ALA A 680 -2.67 -40.21 -83.14
N LEU A 681 -3.72 -41.02 -83.02
CA LEU A 681 -3.95 -42.30 -83.73
C LEU A 681 -5.17 -42.16 -84.63
#